data_AF-A0A229G3F3-F1
#
_entry.id   AF-A0A229G3F3-F1
#
_cell.length_a   1.000
_cell.length_b   1.000
_cell.length_c   1.000
_cell.angle_alpha   90.00
_cell.angle_beta   90.00
_cell.angle_gamma   90.00
#
_symmetry.space_group_name_H-M   'P 1'
#
loop_
_entity.id
_entity.type
_entity.pdbx_description
1 polymer ?
#
loop_
_entity_poly.entity_id
_entity_poly.type
_entity_poly.pdbx_seq_one_letter_code
_entity_poly.pdbx_strand_id
1 'polypeptide(L)'
;TIIHTAGINLKSAIADLSTADLAETAGAKATGAALLHELLREHDTIECFVLFSSIAGTWGSANQAGYAAANAYLDALAQHRRAQGLPATSIAWGPWDGAGMAADGDTRAHLRRRGLRAMSPDLALAALDRILGHGPDSTATVVADVDWEDFATTFTARRPAPLIDDIPEVRQVLRGDTAPPSADSLREQLAQRSPKEQRQALLDIVRTHVAAVLGHSSPESIDAQQAFSALGFDSLTAVEFRNRVAAAIGLALPTTLVFDHPSPTECATHLRTALLGGTDDEPREGVSGASAECTQAAAPLDEPVAIVGMACRYPGGVRSAEDLWRLVSSGTDAITEFPTDRGWDVERIYHPDPDHEGTCCTRHGGFLYDAGEFDPAFFGISPREALAMDPQQRLLLEASWEAFEHAGIDPETLRGSQTGVFVGINVQDYAAHVRQVPQAVAGYALTGSSGSVASGRIAYAFGLEGPTVSVDTACSSSLVALHMAGQALRTAECSLALVGGVMVMSTPATFIEFSRQRGLSPDGRCKAFSATADGTGWAEGVGMLLVERLSDARRNGHRVLAVVRGSAINQDGASNGLTAPNGPAQQRVIRQALAGAGLSPSEVDAVEGHGTGTVLGDPVEAQALLATYGQDRAEDHPLWLGSVKSNIGHAQAAAGVGGVIKMVMALQHETLPRTLHADEPSPHVDWSAGAVRLLTDAVPWLRNGHPRRAGVSSFGVSGTNAHLILEEAPTDEPDGTGVAGPTAAPAVEEPGERASAVSLPWLLSAKSPDALRAQARQLREFVSGVPEAGSGPELADIGYSLAAHRSAFAHRAVVIGSDRAEFLRGLDA
;
A
#
# COMPACT_ATOMS: atom_id res chain seq x y z
N THR A 1 35.65 -29.68 51.34
CA THR A 1 35.15 -28.54 50.53
C THR A 1 33.96 -28.96 49.71
N ILE A 2 32.91 -28.12 49.70
CA ILE A 2 31.72 -28.27 48.88
C ILE A 2 31.59 -27.05 47.98
N ILE A 3 31.37 -27.26 46.68
CA ILE A 3 31.14 -26.19 45.71
C ILE A 3 29.84 -26.48 44.97
N HIS A 4 28.85 -25.61 45.14
CA HIS A 4 27.57 -25.71 44.46
C HIS A 4 27.57 -24.82 43.21
N THR A 5 27.70 -25.44 42.04
CA THR A 5 27.77 -24.77 40.72
C THR A 5 26.55 -25.02 39.83
N ALA A 6 25.54 -25.75 40.32
CA ALA A 6 24.37 -26.09 39.53
C ALA A 6 23.57 -24.85 39.13
N GLY A 7 22.92 -24.90 37.98
CA GLY A 7 22.06 -23.83 37.49
C GLY A 7 21.44 -24.13 36.14
N ILE A 8 20.22 -23.66 35.95
CA ILE A 8 19.51 -23.63 34.69
C ILE A 8 19.16 -22.18 34.42
N ASN A 9 19.38 -21.72 33.19
CA ASN A 9 19.11 -20.34 32.80
C ASN A 9 17.91 -20.30 31.84
N LEU A 10 16.71 -20.16 32.38
CA LEU A 10 15.49 -19.94 31.60
C LEU A 10 15.20 -18.44 31.48
N LYS A 11 14.96 -17.99 30.24
CA LYS A 11 14.65 -16.59 29.93
C LYS A 11 13.12 -16.41 29.84
N SER A 12 12.54 -15.67 30.77
CA SER A 12 11.13 -15.26 30.72
C SER A 12 10.93 -13.90 31.39
N ALA A 13 10.05 -13.08 30.82
CA ALA A 13 9.63 -11.82 31.42
C ALA A 13 8.83 -12.09 32.71
N ILE A 14 8.84 -11.15 33.66
CA ILE A 14 8.12 -11.33 34.93
C ILE A 14 6.62 -11.57 34.72
N ALA A 15 6.02 -10.91 33.72
CA ALA A 15 4.60 -11.04 33.41
C ALA A 15 4.21 -12.43 32.85
N ASP A 16 5.17 -13.10 32.20
CA ASP A 16 4.96 -14.36 31.49
C ASP A 16 5.56 -15.57 32.24
N LEU A 17 6.17 -15.33 33.42
CA LEU A 17 6.81 -16.37 34.20
C LEU A 17 5.76 -17.24 34.90
N SER A 18 5.60 -18.49 34.45
CA SER A 18 4.72 -19.44 35.12
C SER A 18 5.33 -19.95 36.43
N THR A 19 4.47 -20.49 37.30
CA THR A 19 4.93 -21.15 38.53
C THR A 19 5.79 -22.39 38.26
N ALA A 20 5.57 -23.06 37.13
CA ALA A 20 6.37 -24.20 36.70
C ALA A 20 7.78 -23.77 36.28
N ASP A 21 7.90 -22.71 35.48
CA ASP A 21 9.20 -22.17 35.03
C ASP A 21 10.05 -21.67 36.20
N LEU A 22 9.39 -21.04 37.19
CA LEU A 22 10.04 -20.62 38.43
C LEU A 22 10.53 -21.82 39.25
N ALA A 23 9.71 -22.86 39.41
CA ALA A 23 10.07 -24.07 40.14
C ALA A 23 11.24 -24.81 39.48
N GLU A 24 11.25 -24.89 38.15
CA GLU A 24 12.35 -25.49 37.38
C GLU A 24 13.65 -24.71 37.57
N THR A 25 13.60 -23.38 37.40
CA THR A 25 14.78 -22.52 37.53
C THR A 25 15.33 -22.52 38.97
N ALA A 26 14.45 -22.48 39.97
CA ALA A 26 14.82 -22.50 41.38
C ALA A 26 15.30 -23.88 41.85
N GLY A 27 14.79 -24.96 41.27
CA GLY A 27 15.11 -26.33 41.68
C GLY A 27 16.61 -26.64 41.62
N ALA A 28 17.27 -26.32 40.51
CA ALA A 28 18.69 -26.63 40.32
C ALA A 28 19.60 -25.88 41.29
N LYS A 29 19.28 -24.61 41.61
CA LYS A 29 20.07 -23.75 42.50
C LYS A 29 19.57 -23.76 43.93
N ALA A 30 18.41 -23.16 44.17
CA ALA A 30 17.90 -22.91 45.51
C ALA A 30 17.59 -24.21 46.26
N THR A 31 16.81 -25.12 45.66
CA THR A 31 16.47 -26.39 46.30
C THR A 31 17.70 -27.26 46.50
N GLY A 32 18.58 -27.36 45.50
CA GLY A 32 19.85 -28.08 45.62
C GLY A 32 20.72 -27.57 46.76
N ALA A 33 20.88 -26.25 46.89
CA ALA A 33 21.67 -25.65 47.96
C ALA A 33 21.02 -25.79 49.35
N ALA A 34 19.69 -25.71 49.43
CA ALA A 34 18.94 -25.93 50.66
C ALA A 34 19.16 -27.36 51.20
N LEU A 35 19.04 -28.36 50.33
CA LEU A 35 19.29 -29.77 50.67
C LEU A 35 20.75 -30.00 51.08
N LEU A 36 21.71 -29.41 50.37
CA LEU A 36 23.12 -29.44 50.77
C LEU A 36 23.33 -28.80 52.14
N HIS A 37 22.60 -27.73 52.48
CA HIS A 37 22.69 -27.13 53.80
C HIS A 37 22.16 -28.06 54.89
N GLU A 38 20.98 -28.64 54.71
CA GLU A 38 20.34 -29.53 55.67
C GLU A 38 21.18 -30.79 55.92
N LEU A 39 21.60 -31.47 54.85
CA LEU A 39 22.37 -32.71 54.93
C LEU A 39 23.74 -32.52 55.57
N LEU A 40 24.33 -31.33 55.40
CA LEU A 40 25.70 -31.05 55.81
C LEU A 40 25.80 -30.16 57.06
N ARG A 41 24.68 -29.93 57.75
CA ARG A 41 24.63 -29.02 58.90
C ARG A 41 25.41 -29.54 60.10
N GLU A 42 25.37 -30.84 60.34
CA GLU A 42 25.99 -31.51 61.50
C GLU A 42 27.40 -32.05 61.20
N HIS A 43 27.92 -31.80 59.99
CA HIS A 43 29.24 -32.26 59.58
C HIS A 43 30.32 -31.23 59.94
N ASP A 44 31.12 -31.53 60.95
CA ASP A 44 32.21 -30.69 61.49
C ASP A 44 33.48 -30.64 60.61
N THR A 45 33.63 -31.58 59.67
CA THR A 45 34.77 -31.66 58.73
C THR A 45 34.73 -30.69 57.53
N ILE A 46 33.68 -29.89 57.39
CA ILE A 46 33.53 -29.01 56.21
C ILE A 46 34.23 -27.69 56.46
N GLU A 47 35.37 -27.50 55.79
CA GLU A 47 36.14 -26.25 55.88
C GLU A 47 35.65 -25.15 54.93
N CYS A 48 35.04 -25.52 53.81
CA CYS A 48 34.58 -24.58 52.76
C CYS A 48 33.25 -25.03 52.17
N PHE A 49 32.29 -24.11 52.10
CA PHE A 49 30.98 -24.29 51.45
C PHE A 49 30.74 -23.11 50.51
N VAL A 50 30.96 -23.31 49.22
CA VAL A 50 31.00 -22.24 48.21
C VAL A 50 29.75 -22.31 47.33
N LEU A 51 29.02 -21.20 47.25
CA LEU A 51 27.83 -21.06 46.43
C LEU A 51 28.14 -20.19 45.22
N PHE A 52 27.98 -20.72 44.01
CA PHE A 52 28.13 -19.94 42.78
C PHE A 52 26.80 -19.24 42.47
N SER A 53 26.71 -18.01 42.95
CA SER A 53 25.62 -17.07 42.67
C SER A 53 25.91 -16.29 41.37
N SER A 54 25.08 -15.32 41.05
CA SER A 54 25.21 -14.47 39.86
C SER A 54 24.85 -13.03 40.17
N ILE A 55 25.49 -12.09 39.48
CA ILE A 55 25.12 -10.66 39.50
C ILE A 55 23.63 -10.39 39.25
N ALA A 56 22.93 -11.31 38.55
CA ALA A 56 21.49 -11.24 38.37
C ALA A 56 20.71 -11.26 39.69
N GLY A 57 21.21 -11.95 40.73
CA GLY A 57 20.63 -11.93 42.08
C GLY A 57 20.96 -10.67 42.88
N THR A 58 22.01 -9.94 42.50
CA THR A 58 22.45 -8.72 43.18
C THR A 58 21.72 -7.48 42.68
N TRP A 59 21.69 -7.26 41.37
CA TRP A 59 21.11 -6.04 40.77
C TRP A 59 20.06 -6.30 39.68
N GLY A 60 19.71 -7.56 39.44
CA GLY A 60 18.69 -7.96 38.47
C GLY A 60 19.23 -8.16 37.05
N SER A 61 18.53 -8.97 36.27
CA SER A 61 18.78 -9.13 34.83
C SER A 61 17.47 -9.28 34.07
N ALA A 62 17.40 -8.68 32.89
CA ALA A 62 16.18 -8.67 32.08
C ALA A 62 15.81 -10.09 31.65
N ASN A 63 14.52 -10.42 31.73
CA ASN A 63 13.98 -11.73 31.39
C ASN A 63 14.62 -12.90 32.16
N GLN A 64 15.19 -12.68 33.34
CA GLN A 64 15.83 -13.72 34.16
C GLN A 64 15.28 -13.72 35.58
N ALA A 65 13.97 -13.50 35.76
CA ALA A 65 13.37 -13.30 37.07
C ALA A 65 13.51 -14.50 38.00
N GLY A 66 13.20 -15.72 37.52
CA GLY A 66 13.38 -16.94 38.31
C GLY A 66 14.85 -17.22 38.64
N TYR A 67 15.75 -16.94 37.70
CA TYR A 67 17.20 -17.13 37.89
C TYR A 67 17.75 -16.13 38.91
N ALA A 68 17.35 -14.86 38.84
CA ALA A 68 17.71 -13.84 39.81
C ALA A 68 17.25 -14.21 41.22
N ALA A 69 15.99 -14.64 41.38
CA ALA A 69 15.44 -15.08 42.66
C ALA A 69 16.20 -16.28 43.25
N ALA A 70 16.54 -17.26 42.42
CA ALA A 70 17.28 -18.45 42.86
C ALA A 70 18.70 -18.09 43.33
N ASN A 71 19.39 -17.16 42.67
CA ASN A 71 20.73 -16.71 43.07
C ASN A 71 20.69 -15.82 44.32
N ALA A 72 19.69 -14.94 44.45
CA ALA A 72 19.47 -14.18 45.68
C ALA A 72 19.21 -15.09 46.90
N TYR A 73 18.53 -16.24 46.70
CA TYR A 73 18.40 -17.26 47.73
C TYR A 73 19.76 -17.86 48.14
N LEU A 74 20.68 -18.12 47.21
CA LEU A 74 22.02 -18.61 47.53
C LEU A 74 22.80 -17.61 48.39
N ASP A 75 22.72 -16.32 48.04
CA ASP A 75 23.36 -15.26 48.81
C ASP A 75 22.82 -15.20 50.24
N ALA A 76 21.50 -15.31 50.41
CA ALA A 76 20.85 -15.38 51.72
C ALA A 76 21.19 -16.67 52.49
N LEU A 77 21.31 -17.82 51.81
CA LEU A 77 21.69 -19.07 52.44
C LEU A 77 23.12 -19.04 52.98
N ALA A 78 24.05 -18.38 52.28
CA ALA A 78 25.41 -18.19 52.78
C ALA A 78 25.41 -17.36 54.08
N GLN A 79 24.64 -16.27 54.12
CA GLN A 79 24.45 -15.46 55.33
C GLN A 79 23.84 -16.26 56.47
N HIS A 80 22.81 -17.06 56.16
CA HIS A 80 22.15 -17.93 57.14
C HIS A 80 23.10 -18.95 57.75
N ARG A 81 23.92 -19.62 56.92
CA ARG A 81 24.93 -20.58 57.39
C ARG A 81 25.98 -19.92 58.29
N ARG A 82 26.48 -18.74 57.90
CA ARG A 82 27.44 -17.97 58.69
C ARG A 82 26.89 -17.55 60.04
N ALA A 83 25.63 -17.12 60.09
CA ALA A 83 24.96 -16.79 61.35
C ALA A 83 24.85 -17.98 62.33
N GLN A 84 24.90 -19.21 61.82
CA GLN A 84 24.94 -20.44 62.62
C GLN A 84 26.36 -20.91 62.95
N GLY A 85 27.38 -20.12 62.65
CA GLY A 85 28.79 -20.50 62.84
C GLY A 85 29.32 -21.51 61.81
N LEU A 86 28.55 -21.80 60.76
CA LEU A 86 28.96 -22.72 59.69
C LEU A 86 29.68 -21.96 58.57
N PRO A 87 30.69 -22.57 57.93
CA PRO A 87 31.34 -21.94 56.79
C PRO A 87 30.37 -21.84 55.63
N ALA A 88 30.37 -20.67 54.98
CA ALA A 88 29.74 -20.42 53.69
C ALA A 88 30.31 -19.17 53.02
N THR A 89 30.45 -19.22 51.70
CA THR A 89 30.82 -18.06 50.87
C THR A 89 29.98 -18.10 49.60
N SER A 90 29.19 -17.05 49.35
CA SER A 90 28.52 -16.86 48.07
C SER A 90 29.33 -15.94 47.17
N ILE A 91 29.50 -16.32 45.91
CA ILE A 91 30.19 -15.50 44.91
C ILE A 91 29.21 -15.21 43.78
N ALA A 92 28.81 -13.95 43.64
CA ALA A 92 27.95 -13.48 42.58
C ALA A 92 28.78 -13.17 41.33
N TRP A 93 28.80 -14.11 40.39
CA TRP A 93 29.61 -14.02 39.18
C TRP A 93 28.95 -13.19 38.08
N GLY A 94 29.77 -12.35 37.43
CA GLY A 94 29.50 -11.79 36.10
C GLY A 94 29.70 -12.83 34.98
N PRO A 95 29.51 -12.45 33.71
CA PRO A 95 29.66 -13.37 32.59
C PRO A 95 31.13 -13.82 32.43
N TRP A 96 31.35 -15.11 32.18
CA TRP A 96 32.66 -15.68 31.86
C TRP A 96 32.78 -15.85 30.34
N ASP A 97 33.99 -15.70 29.81
CA ASP A 97 34.31 -15.93 28.41
C ASP A 97 34.52 -17.44 28.12
N GLY A 98 34.43 -17.82 26.84
CA GLY A 98 34.49 -19.21 26.39
C GLY A 98 33.12 -19.91 26.45
N ALA A 99 33.06 -21.08 27.08
CA ALA A 99 31.89 -21.97 27.13
C ALA A 99 31.05 -21.80 28.42
N GLY A 100 29.75 -22.15 28.37
CA GLY A 100 28.86 -22.15 29.54
C GLY A 100 27.53 -21.40 29.33
N MET A 101 26.83 -21.10 30.42
CA MET A 101 25.47 -20.49 30.41
C MET A 101 25.40 -19.05 29.85
N ALA A 102 26.55 -18.45 29.53
CA ALA A 102 26.71 -17.13 28.90
C ALA A 102 27.46 -17.19 27.56
N ALA A 103 27.65 -18.39 26.98
CA ALA A 103 28.39 -18.59 25.74
C ALA A 103 27.63 -18.21 24.47
N ASP A 104 26.31 -18.03 24.57
CA ASP A 104 25.45 -17.55 23.48
C ASP A 104 25.87 -16.15 23.00
N GLY A 105 26.06 -16.00 21.68
CA GLY A 105 26.58 -14.78 21.05
C GLY A 105 25.68 -13.57 21.26
N ASP A 106 24.36 -13.77 21.21
CA ASP A 106 23.36 -12.72 21.40
C ASP A 106 23.31 -12.25 22.86
N THR A 107 23.38 -13.20 23.81
CA THR A 107 23.47 -12.90 25.25
C THR A 107 24.74 -12.11 25.58
N ARG A 108 25.87 -12.49 24.98
CA ARG A 108 27.16 -11.81 25.19
C ARG A 108 27.15 -10.39 24.63
N ALA A 109 26.62 -10.21 23.41
CA ALA A 109 26.46 -8.90 22.81
C ALA A 109 25.51 -8.01 23.64
N HIS A 110 24.43 -8.58 24.18
CA HIS A 110 23.49 -7.88 25.04
C HIS A 110 24.10 -7.41 26.37
N LEU A 111 24.87 -8.27 27.05
CA LEU A 111 25.55 -7.90 28.31
C LEU A 111 26.65 -6.86 28.07
N ARG A 112 27.42 -6.99 26.97
CA ARG A 112 28.45 -6.02 26.59
C ARG A 112 27.87 -4.63 26.33
N ARG A 113 26.72 -4.53 25.64
CA ARG A 113 26.00 -3.25 25.43
C ARG A 113 25.52 -2.58 26.72
N ARG A 114 25.46 -3.31 27.82
CA ARG A 114 25.10 -2.78 29.14
C ARG A 114 26.33 -2.54 30.02
N GLY A 115 27.53 -2.59 29.47
CA GLY A 115 28.79 -2.41 30.21
C GLY A 115 29.23 -3.63 31.02
N LEU A 116 28.67 -4.83 30.79
CA LEU A 116 29.14 -6.07 31.43
C LEU A 116 30.00 -6.88 30.46
N ARG A 117 31.30 -6.95 30.73
CA ARG A 117 32.27 -7.62 29.88
C ARG A 117 32.46 -9.06 30.33
N ALA A 118 32.66 -9.96 29.36
CA ALA A 118 32.94 -11.37 29.66
C ALA A 118 34.37 -11.52 30.21
N MET A 119 34.49 -12.06 31.42
CA MET A 119 35.76 -12.23 32.12
C MET A 119 36.48 -13.49 31.66
N SER A 120 37.81 -13.41 31.46
CA SER A 120 38.62 -14.60 31.20
C SER A 120 38.50 -15.63 32.35
N PRO A 121 38.27 -16.92 32.06
CA PRO A 121 38.21 -17.96 33.09
C PRO A 121 39.45 -18.01 34.00
N ASP A 122 40.64 -17.73 33.47
CA ASP A 122 41.87 -17.69 34.26
C ASP A 122 41.84 -16.58 35.32
N LEU A 123 41.29 -15.42 34.97
CA LEU A 123 41.11 -14.30 35.89
C LEU A 123 40.05 -14.62 36.95
N ALA A 124 38.96 -15.27 36.56
CA ALA A 124 37.90 -15.66 37.47
C ALA A 124 38.35 -16.75 38.47
N LEU A 125 39.15 -17.73 38.02
CA LEU A 125 39.76 -18.73 38.88
C LEU A 125 40.79 -18.12 39.84
N ALA A 126 41.59 -17.15 39.39
CA ALA A 126 42.50 -16.41 40.27
C ALA A 126 41.73 -15.59 41.33
N ALA A 127 40.57 -15.03 40.99
CA ALA A 127 39.70 -14.35 41.95
C ALA A 127 39.11 -15.34 42.97
N LEU A 128 38.67 -16.52 42.51
CA LEU A 128 38.18 -17.59 43.39
C LEU A 128 39.25 -18.03 44.39
N ASP A 129 40.48 -18.27 43.93
CA ASP A 129 41.62 -18.65 44.80
C ASP A 129 41.90 -17.60 45.87
N ARG A 130 41.88 -16.30 45.51
CA ARG A 130 42.03 -15.22 46.48
C ARG A 130 40.89 -15.18 47.50
N ILE A 131 39.65 -15.33 47.06
CA ILE A 131 38.46 -15.33 47.93
C ILE A 131 38.51 -16.48 48.94
N LEU A 132 38.99 -17.65 48.51
CA LEU A 132 39.13 -18.81 49.40
C LEU A 132 40.38 -18.72 50.29
N GLY A 133 41.47 -18.11 49.82
CA GLY A 133 42.75 -18.03 50.52
C GLY A 133 42.85 -16.96 51.62
N HIS A 134 42.03 -15.90 51.60
CA HIS A 134 42.15 -14.77 52.55
C HIS A 134 41.31 -14.92 53.83
N GLY A 135 40.66 -16.07 54.07
CA GLY A 135 39.81 -16.23 55.25
C GLY A 135 38.53 -15.35 55.21
N PRO A 136 37.58 -15.56 56.13
CA PRO A 136 36.17 -15.27 55.90
C PRO A 136 35.69 -13.85 56.28
N ASP A 137 36.34 -12.79 55.80
CA ASP A 137 35.84 -11.43 56.12
C ASP A 137 34.59 -11.04 55.30
N SER A 138 34.30 -11.73 54.20
CA SER A 138 33.08 -11.50 53.40
C SER A 138 32.28 -12.78 53.15
N THR A 139 30.98 -12.73 53.46
CA THR A 139 30.03 -13.83 53.24
C THR A 139 29.46 -13.84 51.81
N ALA A 140 29.41 -12.68 51.15
CA ALA A 140 28.90 -12.51 49.81
C ALA A 140 29.80 -11.54 49.04
N THR A 141 30.38 -11.99 47.94
CA THR A 141 31.29 -11.18 47.10
C THR A 141 30.80 -11.16 45.67
N VAL A 142 30.79 -9.98 45.04
CA VAL A 142 30.48 -9.82 43.62
C VAL A 142 31.78 -9.77 42.83
N VAL A 143 31.87 -10.53 41.73
CA VAL A 143 33.02 -10.54 40.84
C VAL A 143 32.54 -10.41 39.40
N ALA A 144 32.77 -9.25 38.78
CA ALA A 144 32.40 -8.96 37.42
C ALA A 144 33.41 -8.00 36.77
N ASP A 145 33.58 -8.10 35.45
CA ASP A 145 34.31 -7.11 34.65
C ASP A 145 33.29 -6.09 34.12
N VAL A 146 33.41 -4.85 34.58
CA VAL A 146 32.39 -3.80 34.38
C VAL A 146 33.03 -2.59 33.71
N ASP A 147 32.44 -2.19 32.60
CA ASP A 147 32.62 -0.88 32.00
C ASP A 147 31.68 0.11 32.70
N TRP A 148 32.22 0.88 33.64
CA TRP A 148 31.41 1.77 34.48
C TRP A 148 30.78 2.92 33.70
N GLU A 149 31.33 3.31 32.55
CA GLU A 149 30.78 4.38 31.71
C GLU A 149 29.43 3.96 31.12
N ASP A 150 29.39 2.78 30.51
CA ASP A 150 28.17 2.21 29.92
C ASP A 150 27.20 1.68 31.00
N PHE A 151 27.75 1.00 32.01
CA PHE A 151 26.94 0.33 33.04
C PHE A 151 26.25 1.34 33.96
N ALA A 152 26.96 2.35 34.48
CA ALA A 152 26.35 3.33 35.40
C ALA A 152 25.23 4.11 34.70
N THR A 153 25.50 4.62 33.50
CA THR A 153 24.54 5.40 32.71
C THR A 153 23.26 4.60 32.45
N THR A 154 23.40 3.35 32.03
CA THR A 154 22.26 2.48 31.73
C THR A 154 21.50 2.08 33.00
N PHE A 155 22.22 1.74 34.07
CA PHE A 155 21.66 1.20 35.29
C PHE A 155 20.93 2.27 36.13
N THR A 156 21.39 3.52 36.12
CA THR A 156 20.76 4.62 36.86
C THR A 156 19.76 5.44 36.03
N ALA A 157 19.59 5.14 34.74
CA ALA A 157 18.75 5.93 33.82
C ALA A 157 17.30 6.15 34.29
N ARG A 158 16.73 5.19 35.03
CA ARG A 158 15.33 5.24 35.51
C ARG A 158 15.19 5.66 36.97
N ARG A 159 16.21 5.44 37.78
CA ARG A 159 16.22 5.75 39.22
C ARG A 159 17.65 5.75 39.76
N PRO A 160 17.95 6.56 40.79
CA PRO A 160 19.20 6.44 41.54
C PRO A 160 19.37 5.02 42.09
N ALA A 161 20.60 4.49 42.06
CA ALA A 161 20.91 3.17 42.57
C ALA A 161 21.99 3.24 43.67
N PRO A 162 21.62 3.25 44.96
CA PRO A 162 22.56 3.33 46.06
C PRO A 162 23.63 2.23 46.06
N LEU A 163 23.33 1.07 45.46
CA LEU A 163 24.20 -0.09 45.39
C LEU A 163 25.59 0.19 44.80
N ILE A 164 25.69 1.10 43.82
CA ILE A 164 26.93 1.40 43.11
C ILE A 164 27.40 2.85 43.33
N ASP A 165 26.70 3.62 44.17
CA ASP A 165 26.96 5.06 44.31
C ASP A 165 28.29 5.37 45.01
N ASP A 166 28.81 4.41 45.78
CA ASP A 166 30.06 4.52 46.52
C ASP A 166 31.29 4.19 45.66
N ILE A 167 31.08 3.69 44.43
CA ILE A 167 32.16 3.34 43.50
C ILE A 167 32.72 4.64 42.87
N PRO A 168 34.03 4.94 43.02
CA PRO A 168 34.63 6.18 42.54
C PRO A 168 34.42 6.46 41.05
N GLU A 169 34.55 5.43 40.22
CA GLU A 169 34.37 5.48 38.76
C GLU A 169 32.93 5.84 38.39
N VAL A 170 31.95 5.29 39.12
CA VAL A 170 30.52 5.60 38.95
C VAL A 170 30.22 7.04 39.34
N ARG A 171 30.79 7.53 40.45
CA ARG A 171 30.65 8.94 40.87
C ARG A 171 31.20 9.91 39.82
N GLN A 172 32.28 9.54 39.15
CA GLN A 172 32.89 10.37 38.10
C GLN A 172 31.99 10.43 36.86
N VAL A 173 31.46 9.28 36.41
CA VAL A 173 30.53 9.20 35.26
C VAL A 173 29.25 9.99 35.53
N LEU A 174 28.63 9.82 36.71
CA LEU A 174 27.35 10.45 37.04
C LEU A 174 27.45 11.95 37.40
N ARG A 175 28.65 12.47 37.70
CA ARG A 175 28.88 13.91 37.96
C ARG A 175 29.13 14.73 36.69
N GLY A 176 29.53 14.10 35.58
CA GLY A 176 29.62 14.68 34.23
C GLY A 176 30.27 16.08 34.13
N ASP A 177 31.59 16.16 33.97
CA ASP A 177 32.31 17.38 33.54
C ASP A 177 32.27 17.61 32.01
N THR A 178 31.35 16.94 31.31
CA THR A 178 31.02 17.24 29.91
C THR A 178 29.52 17.46 29.80
N ALA A 179 29.12 18.71 29.62
CA ALA A 179 27.73 19.05 29.32
C ALA A 179 27.28 18.25 28.07
N PRO A 180 26.08 17.63 28.09
CA PRO A 180 25.51 17.07 26.86
C PRO A 180 25.41 18.19 25.80
N PRO A 181 25.52 17.88 24.50
CA PRO A 181 25.25 18.87 23.46
C PRO A 181 23.85 19.43 23.72
N SER A 182 23.77 20.72 24.02
CA SER A 182 22.47 21.36 24.21
C SER A 182 21.77 21.43 22.85
N ALA A 183 20.44 21.24 22.85
CA ALA A 183 19.63 21.49 21.66
C ALA A 183 19.91 22.89 21.09
N ASP A 184 20.27 23.86 21.95
CA ASP A 184 20.66 25.21 21.55
C ASP A 184 21.99 25.25 20.78
N SER A 185 23.01 24.46 21.17
CA SER A 185 24.27 24.38 20.43
C SER A 185 24.11 23.73 19.05
N LEU A 186 23.28 22.68 18.94
CA LEU A 186 23.00 22.05 17.65
C LEU A 186 22.13 22.96 16.77
N ARG A 187 21.15 23.65 17.37
CA ARG A 187 20.32 24.69 16.72
C ARG A 187 21.18 25.81 16.15
N GLU A 188 22.14 26.33 16.90
CA GLU A 188 23.08 27.38 16.44
C GLU A 188 23.96 26.91 15.28
N GLN A 189 24.46 25.67 15.32
CA GLN A 189 25.25 25.09 14.23
C GLN A 189 24.42 24.86 12.96
N LEU A 190 23.17 24.42 13.10
CA LEU A 190 22.26 24.21 11.98
C LEU A 190 21.76 25.54 11.39
N ALA A 191 21.51 26.55 12.22
CA ALA A 191 21.06 27.89 11.78
C ALA A 191 22.09 28.60 10.88
N GLN A 192 23.37 28.23 10.95
CA GLN A 192 24.45 28.76 10.11
C GLN A 192 24.60 28.02 8.77
N ARG A 193 23.80 26.97 8.52
CA ARG A 193 23.85 26.14 7.31
C ARG A 193 22.64 26.42 6.42
N SER A 194 22.77 26.14 5.12
CA SER A 194 21.62 26.18 4.20
C SER A 194 20.58 25.10 4.58
N PRO A 195 19.30 25.27 4.22
CA PRO A 195 18.26 24.26 4.51
C PRO A 195 18.59 22.86 3.97
N LYS A 196 19.32 22.78 2.85
CA LYS A 196 19.79 21.51 2.28
C LYS A 196 20.84 20.84 3.17
N GLU A 197 21.82 21.60 3.66
CA GLU A 197 22.88 21.11 4.55
C GLU A 197 22.35 20.76 5.94
N GLN A 198 21.31 21.47 6.42
CA GLN A 198 20.61 21.12 7.65
C GLN A 198 19.95 19.74 7.55
N ARG A 199 19.19 19.51 6.46
CA ARG A 199 18.52 18.22 6.20
C ARG A 199 19.53 17.07 6.10
N GLN A 200 20.61 17.28 5.36
CA GLN A 200 21.66 16.26 5.23
C GLN A 200 22.30 15.92 6.57
N ALA A 201 22.65 16.93 7.38
CA ALA A 201 23.27 16.70 8.68
C ALA A 201 22.36 15.93 9.65
N LEU A 202 21.06 16.24 9.65
CA LEU A 202 20.08 15.52 10.48
C LEU A 202 19.83 14.11 9.95
N LEU A 203 19.81 13.91 8.63
CA LEU A 203 19.71 12.59 8.03
C LEU A 203 20.92 11.71 8.36
N ASP A 204 22.13 12.28 8.38
CA ASP A 204 23.36 11.56 8.75
C ASP A 204 23.32 11.12 10.22
N ILE A 205 22.83 11.98 11.12
CA ILE A 205 22.60 11.64 12.53
C ILE A 205 21.59 10.49 12.65
N VAL A 206 20.45 10.58 11.95
CA VAL A 206 19.43 9.53 11.96
C VAL A 206 19.99 8.21 11.44
N ARG A 207 20.64 8.19 10.26
CA ARG A 207 21.22 6.98 9.67
C ARG A 207 22.31 6.37 10.56
N THR A 208 23.11 7.20 11.23
CA THR A 208 24.13 6.73 12.18
C THR A 208 23.51 5.96 13.35
N HIS A 209 22.44 6.51 13.93
CA HIS A 209 21.76 5.85 15.04
C HIS A 209 20.94 4.62 14.58
N VAL A 210 20.39 4.63 13.36
CA VAL A 210 19.74 3.46 12.76
C VAL A 210 20.74 2.33 12.56
N ALA A 211 21.88 2.60 11.93
CA ALA A 211 22.93 1.60 11.72
C ALA A 211 23.42 1.02 13.05
N ALA A 212 23.59 1.87 14.06
CA ALA A 212 24.05 1.46 15.37
C ALA A 212 23.02 0.65 16.19
N VAL A 213 21.72 0.78 15.90
CA VAL A 213 20.64 -0.02 16.54
C VAL A 213 20.48 -1.37 15.84
N LEU A 214 20.55 -1.38 14.51
CA LEU A 214 20.40 -2.58 13.68
C LEU A 214 21.70 -3.38 13.52
N GLY A 215 22.84 -2.87 13.98
CA GLY A 215 24.13 -3.54 13.90
C GLY A 215 24.81 -3.48 12.54
N HIS A 216 24.43 -2.51 11.69
CA HIS A 216 25.13 -2.25 10.43
C HIS A 216 26.47 -1.54 10.70
N SER A 217 27.49 -1.90 9.93
CA SER A 217 28.84 -1.33 10.03
C SER A 217 28.97 0.08 9.48
N SER A 218 27.98 0.56 8.73
CA SER A 218 28.02 1.84 8.01
C SER A 218 26.63 2.49 7.93
N PRO A 219 26.48 3.80 8.18
CA PRO A 219 25.24 4.55 7.97
C PRO A 219 24.77 4.57 6.51
N GLU A 220 25.71 4.45 5.57
CA GLU A 220 25.47 4.46 4.12
C GLU A 220 24.71 3.22 3.63
N SER A 221 24.76 2.11 4.37
CA SER A 221 23.99 0.88 4.04
C SER A 221 22.51 0.97 4.41
N ILE A 222 22.08 2.03 5.08
CA ILE A 222 20.68 2.25 5.46
C ILE A 222 20.00 3.04 4.34
N ASP A 223 18.95 2.50 3.73
CA ASP A 223 18.12 3.26 2.79
C ASP A 223 17.35 4.36 3.53
N ALA A 224 17.50 5.61 3.09
CA ALA A 224 16.91 6.77 3.72
C ALA A 224 15.39 6.91 3.47
N GLN A 225 14.85 6.22 2.46
CA GLN A 225 13.43 6.24 2.08
C GLN A 225 12.67 4.98 2.51
N GLN A 226 13.40 3.94 2.93
CA GLN A 226 12.82 2.70 3.39
C GLN A 226 12.20 2.87 4.78
N ALA A 227 11.02 2.28 4.97
CA ALA A 227 10.34 2.30 6.27
C ALA A 227 11.17 1.56 7.33
N PHE A 228 11.18 2.07 8.57
CA PHE A 228 11.90 1.46 9.69
C PHE A 228 11.52 -0.02 9.91
N SER A 229 10.25 -0.38 9.70
CA SER A 229 9.79 -1.78 9.78
C SER A 229 10.49 -2.70 8.78
N ALA A 230 10.68 -2.24 7.53
CA ALA A 230 11.36 -2.98 6.49
C ALA A 230 12.89 -3.02 6.70
N LEU A 231 13.44 -2.07 7.45
CA LEU A 231 14.82 -2.08 7.94
C LEU A 231 15.01 -3.02 9.16
N GLY A 232 13.94 -3.59 9.70
CA GLY A 232 14.00 -4.54 10.82
C GLY A 232 13.74 -3.93 12.20
N PHE A 233 13.12 -2.75 12.28
CA PHE A 233 12.68 -2.19 13.56
C PHE A 233 11.47 -2.95 14.12
N ASP A 234 11.52 -3.14 15.43
CA ASP A 234 10.46 -3.62 16.31
C ASP A 234 10.21 -2.60 17.44
N SER A 235 9.25 -2.89 18.33
CA SER A 235 8.88 -1.97 19.42
C SER A 235 10.02 -1.69 20.42
N LEU A 236 11.05 -2.55 20.50
CA LEU A 236 12.18 -2.37 21.43
C LEU A 236 13.28 -1.52 20.80
N THR A 237 13.65 -1.82 19.56
CA THR A 237 14.62 -1.08 18.75
C THR A 237 14.14 0.32 18.42
N ALA A 238 12.83 0.54 18.26
CA ALA A 238 12.24 1.87 18.12
C ALA A 238 12.49 2.75 19.37
N VAL A 239 12.37 2.16 20.57
CA VAL A 239 12.64 2.87 21.84
C VAL A 239 14.14 3.14 22.01
N GLU A 240 15.00 2.18 21.66
CA GLU A 240 16.46 2.34 21.71
C GLU A 240 16.94 3.44 20.76
N PHE A 241 16.46 3.43 19.50
CA PHE A 241 16.73 4.47 18.52
C PHE A 241 16.28 5.85 19.01
N ARG A 242 15.04 5.96 19.49
CA ARG A 242 14.51 7.22 20.04
C ARG A 242 15.38 7.77 21.17
N ASN A 243 15.81 6.92 22.11
CA ASN A 243 16.64 7.35 23.24
C ASN A 243 18.02 7.83 22.76
N ARG A 244 18.63 7.14 21.79
CA ARG A 244 19.92 7.52 21.21
C ARG A 244 19.84 8.85 20.46
N VAL A 245 18.82 9.04 19.63
CA VAL A 245 18.61 10.30 18.90
C VAL A 245 18.32 11.44 19.87
N ALA A 246 17.46 11.24 20.88
CA ALA A 246 17.16 12.24 21.90
C ALA A 246 18.42 12.69 22.66
N ALA A 247 19.30 11.74 23.00
CA ALA A 247 20.58 12.05 23.64
C ALA A 247 21.55 12.81 22.72
N ALA A 248 21.56 12.49 21.41
CA ALA A 248 22.44 13.13 20.45
C ALA A 248 22.04 14.58 20.11
N ILE A 249 20.73 14.87 20.09
CA ILE A 249 20.21 16.18 19.69
C ILE A 249 19.76 17.07 20.86
N GLY A 250 19.71 16.52 22.08
CA GLY A 250 19.30 17.25 23.29
C GLY A 250 17.81 17.60 23.35
N LEU A 251 16.95 16.95 22.57
CA LEU A 251 15.49 17.14 22.58
C LEU A 251 14.77 15.94 23.18
N ALA A 252 13.70 16.22 23.94
CA ALA A 252 12.75 15.20 24.36
C ALA A 252 11.91 14.75 23.15
N LEU A 253 12.06 13.49 22.74
CA LEU A 253 11.32 12.92 21.62
C LEU A 253 10.19 11.98 22.12
N PRO A 254 9.01 12.01 21.49
CA PRO A 254 7.90 11.12 21.84
C PRO A 254 8.26 9.66 21.58
N THR A 255 7.66 8.74 22.33
CA THR A 255 7.84 7.28 22.15
C THR A 255 7.35 6.78 20.79
N THR A 256 6.50 7.57 20.12
CA THR A 256 5.90 7.27 18.81
C THR A 256 6.73 7.75 17.63
N LEU A 257 7.89 8.40 17.84
CA LEU A 257 8.72 9.04 16.79
C LEU A 257 8.92 8.18 15.53
N VAL A 258 9.24 6.89 15.68
CA VAL A 258 9.49 5.94 14.58
C VAL A 258 8.20 5.55 13.84
N PHE A 259 7.05 5.64 14.50
CA PHE A 259 5.74 5.33 13.92
C PHE A 259 5.12 6.55 13.26
N ASP A 260 5.29 7.73 13.86
CA ASP A 260 4.79 9.01 13.34
C ASP A 260 5.62 9.51 12.15
N HIS A 261 6.91 9.11 12.09
CA HIS A 261 7.83 9.42 11.00
C HIS A 261 8.52 8.14 10.53
N PRO A 262 7.87 7.37 9.64
CA PRO A 262 8.23 5.96 9.37
C PRO A 262 9.52 5.75 8.59
N SER A 263 10.17 6.79 8.05
CA SER A 263 11.47 6.69 7.36
C SER A 263 12.56 7.57 8.00
N PRO A 264 13.85 7.26 7.75
CA PRO A 264 14.97 8.12 8.15
C PRO A 264 14.83 9.57 7.67
N THR A 265 14.31 9.78 6.46
CA THR A 265 14.12 11.11 5.86
C THR A 265 13.01 11.92 6.54
N GLU A 266 11.86 11.30 6.81
CA GLU A 266 10.76 11.95 7.53
C GLU A 266 11.15 12.26 8.98
N CYS A 267 11.87 11.33 9.62
CA CYS A 267 12.39 11.55 10.97
C CYS A 267 13.35 12.75 10.99
N ALA A 268 14.31 12.83 10.06
CA ALA A 268 15.22 13.97 9.95
C ALA A 268 14.48 15.29 9.71
N THR A 269 13.41 15.26 8.92
CA THR A 269 12.56 16.43 8.64
C THR A 269 11.82 16.89 9.89
N HIS A 270 11.22 15.97 10.64
CA HIS A 270 10.59 16.28 11.93
C HIS A 270 11.58 16.87 12.94
N LEU A 271 12.77 16.29 13.05
CA LEU A 271 13.82 16.81 13.94
C LEU A 271 14.25 18.22 13.55
N ARG A 272 14.32 18.54 12.25
CA ARG A 272 14.60 19.89 11.76
C ARG A 272 13.55 20.87 12.22
N THR A 273 12.27 20.52 12.06
CA THR A 273 11.13 21.35 12.48
C THR A 273 11.14 21.56 14.00
N ALA A 274 11.37 20.51 14.78
CA ALA A 274 11.45 20.56 16.24
C ALA A 274 12.64 21.40 16.75
N LEU A 275 13.77 21.40 16.04
CA LEU A 275 14.97 22.16 16.41
C LEU A 275 14.89 23.63 15.99
N LEU A 276 14.48 23.93 14.75
CA LEU A 276 14.62 25.26 14.16
C LEU A 276 13.31 26.07 14.09
N GLY A 277 12.16 25.44 14.35
CA GLY A 277 10.87 26.15 14.48
C GLY A 277 10.41 26.86 13.20
N GLY A 278 10.41 26.17 12.05
CA GLY A 278 9.92 26.72 10.79
C GLY A 278 9.37 25.63 9.86
N THR A 279 8.12 25.83 9.40
CA THR A 279 7.59 25.18 8.20
C THR A 279 8.44 25.60 7.00
N ASP A 280 8.77 24.65 6.13
CA ASP A 280 9.47 24.94 4.86
C ASP A 280 8.65 25.97 4.06
N ASP A 281 9.14 27.21 3.96
CA ASP A 281 8.80 28.09 2.84
C ASP A 281 9.97 29.06 2.60
N GLU A 282 10.83 28.70 1.64
CA GLU A 282 11.66 29.63 0.85
C GLU A 282 11.64 29.11 -0.59
N PRO A 283 11.58 30.01 -1.58
CA PRO A 283 11.00 29.77 -2.89
C PRO A 283 11.89 28.89 -3.77
N ARG A 284 11.35 27.78 -4.25
CA ARG A 284 11.77 27.24 -5.54
C ARG A 284 11.23 28.19 -6.60
N GLU A 285 12.10 29.04 -7.14
CA GLU A 285 11.80 29.73 -8.40
C GLU A 285 11.44 28.67 -9.45
N GLY A 286 10.16 28.66 -9.85
CA GLY A 286 9.59 27.75 -10.82
C GLY A 286 8.92 26.51 -10.25
N VAL A 287 7.88 26.66 -9.42
CA VAL A 287 6.52 26.09 -9.55
C VAL A 287 5.76 26.54 -8.28
N SER A 288 4.81 27.45 -8.46
CA SER A 288 4.04 28.05 -7.36
C SER A 288 2.87 27.14 -6.96
N GLY A 289 2.88 26.70 -5.69
CA GLY A 289 1.65 26.53 -4.90
C GLY A 289 1.47 25.19 -4.18
N ALA A 290 2.14 24.96 -3.04
CA ALA A 290 1.69 24.00 -2.02
C ALA A 290 2.44 24.13 -0.68
N SER A 291 2.09 25.14 0.14
CA SER A 291 2.32 25.12 1.61
C SER A 291 1.78 26.40 2.26
N ALA A 292 0.47 26.58 2.22
CA ALA A 292 -0.23 27.34 3.25
C ALA A 292 -1.43 26.49 3.66
N GLU A 293 -1.78 26.49 4.95
CA GLU A 293 -3.06 26.02 5.46
C GLU A 293 -4.17 26.71 4.66
N CYS A 294 -4.54 26.09 3.55
CA CYS A 294 -5.57 26.57 2.68
C CYS A 294 -6.79 25.77 3.10
N THR A 295 -7.56 26.33 4.02
CA THR A 295 -9.01 26.20 3.94
C THR A 295 -9.38 26.76 2.55
N GLN A 296 -9.18 25.96 1.50
CA GLN A 296 -9.65 26.29 0.17
C GLN A 296 -11.15 26.49 0.35
N ALA A 297 -11.61 27.69 -0.02
CA ALA A 297 -13.04 27.95 -0.04
C ALA A 297 -13.71 26.79 -0.79
N ALA A 298 -14.75 26.20 -0.20
CA ALA A 298 -15.49 25.13 -0.84
C ALA A 298 -15.78 25.55 -2.29
N ALA A 299 -15.43 24.67 -3.22
CA ALA A 299 -15.72 24.86 -4.62
C ALA A 299 -17.21 25.16 -4.80
N PRO A 300 -17.60 25.88 -5.86
CA PRO A 300 -18.97 25.85 -6.32
C PRO A 300 -19.47 24.40 -6.36
N LEU A 301 -20.67 24.13 -5.83
CA LEU A 301 -21.22 22.77 -5.75
C LEU A 301 -21.36 22.09 -7.14
N ASP A 302 -21.27 22.87 -8.21
CA ASP A 302 -21.30 22.48 -9.61
C ASP A 302 -19.90 22.34 -10.26
N GLU A 303 -18.80 22.40 -9.48
CA GLU A 303 -17.46 22.22 -10.04
C GLU A 303 -17.28 20.81 -10.67
N PRO A 304 -16.94 20.73 -11.97
CA PRO A 304 -16.74 19.45 -12.65
C PRO A 304 -15.48 18.72 -12.17
N VAL A 305 -15.52 17.39 -12.25
CA VAL A 305 -14.39 16.52 -11.90
C VAL A 305 -13.68 16.08 -13.19
N ALA A 306 -12.38 16.34 -13.29
CA ALA A 306 -11.55 15.90 -14.41
C ALA A 306 -11.00 14.50 -14.15
N ILE A 307 -11.02 13.65 -15.18
CA ILE A 307 -10.25 12.40 -15.21
C ILE A 307 -8.90 12.72 -15.86
N VAL A 308 -7.81 12.54 -15.12
CA VAL A 308 -6.45 12.90 -15.55
C VAL A 308 -5.55 11.69 -15.77
N GLY A 309 -5.92 10.53 -15.22
CA GLY A 309 -5.23 9.25 -15.44
C GLY A 309 -6.22 8.10 -15.40
N MET A 310 -5.88 6.99 -16.06
CA MET A 310 -6.67 5.75 -16.02
C MET A 310 -5.80 4.53 -16.28
N ALA A 311 -6.14 3.41 -15.65
CA ALA A 311 -5.51 2.11 -15.89
C ALA A 311 -6.56 1.00 -15.72
N CYS A 312 -6.41 -0.10 -16.45
CA CYS A 312 -7.32 -1.23 -16.31
C CYS A 312 -6.71 -2.57 -16.73
N ARG A 313 -7.33 -3.65 -16.23
CA ARG A 313 -7.18 -5.02 -16.72
C ARG A 313 -8.57 -5.61 -16.93
N TYR A 314 -8.80 -6.20 -18.10
CA TYR A 314 -10.06 -6.86 -18.45
C TYR A 314 -9.80 -8.13 -19.27
N PRO A 315 -10.81 -9.02 -19.40
CA PRO A 315 -10.72 -10.22 -20.22
C PRO A 315 -10.28 -9.95 -21.65
N GLY A 316 -9.70 -10.97 -22.31
CA GLY A 316 -9.14 -10.84 -23.66
C GLY A 316 -7.72 -10.27 -23.71
N GLY A 317 -7.01 -10.32 -22.58
CA GLY A 317 -5.62 -9.85 -22.48
C GLY A 317 -5.47 -8.34 -22.41
N VAL A 318 -6.52 -7.62 -21.97
CA VAL A 318 -6.50 -6.16 -21.87
C VAL A 318 -5.59 -5.74 -20.72
N ARG A 319 -4.53 -4.97 -21.04
CA ARG A 319 -3.56 -4.41 -20.08
C ARG A 319 -3.51 -2.88 -20.06
N SER A 320 -4.38 -2.20 -20.78
CA SER A 320 -4.51 -0.73 -20.75
C SER A 320 -5.85 -0.26 -21.31
N ALA A 321 -6.12 1.04 -21.19
CA ALA A 321 -7.30 1.64 -21.81
C ALA A 321 -7.27 1.53 -23.36
N GLU A 322 -6.08 1.60 -23.96
CA GLU A 322 -5.85 1.40 -25.39
C GLU A 322 -6.09 -0.06 -25.82
N ASP A 323 -5.70 -1.03 -24.99
CA ASP A 323 -6.06 -2.44 -25.24
C ASP A 323 -7.58 -2.64 -25.20
N LEU A 324 -8.25 -2.07 -24.20
CA LEU A 324 -9.70 -2.14 -24.10
C LEU A 324 -10.34 -1.52 -25.34
N TRP A 325 -9.84 -0.37 -25.79
CA TRP A 325 -10.29 0.28 -27.01
C TRP A 325 -10.09 -0.59 -28.25
N ARG A 326 -8.92 -1.20 -28.43
CA ARG A 326 -8.65 -2.15 -29.53
C ARG A 326 -9.62 -3.32 -29.51
N LEU A 327 -9.91 -3.87 -28.33
CA LEU A 327 -10.84 -4.98 -28.15
C LEU A 327 -12.27 -4.60 -28.55
N VAL A 328 -12.79 -3.47 -28.07
CA VAL A 328 -14.17 -3.05 -28.37
C VAL A 328 -14.34 -2.55 -29.81
N SER A 329 -13.35 -1.82 -30.35
CA SER A 329 -13.40 -1.29 -31.73
C SER A 329 -13.26 -2.38 -32.79
N SER A 330 -12.51 -3.44 -32.51
CA SER A 330 -12.44 -4.63 -33.38
C SER A 330 -13.66 -5.55 -33.27
N GLY A 331 -14.54 -5.30 -32.29
CA GLY A 331 -15.72 -6.15 -32.04
C GLY A 331 -15.34 -7.53 -31.51
N THR A 332 -14.26 -7.63 -30.73
CA THR A 332 -13.79 -8.88 -30.13
C THR A 332 -14.69 -9.30 -28.97
N ASP A 333 -15.06 -10.58 -28.94
CA ASP A 333 -15.73 -11.26 -27.82
C ASP A 333 -14.67 -11.96 -26.96
N ALA A 334 -14.57 -11.56 -25.69
CA ALA A 334 -13.54 -12.00 -24.75
C ALA A 334 -14.03 -13.08 -23.77
N ILE A 335 -15.20 -13.67 -24.01
CA ILE A 335 -15.72 -14.77 -23.20
C ILE A 335 -15.01 -16.07 -23.57
N THR A 336 -14.41 -16.71 -22.55
CA THR A 336 -13.60 -17.92 -22.67
C THR A 336 -14.09 -19.01 -21.72
N GLU A 337 -13.49 -20.20 -21.79
CA GLU A 337 -13.71 -21.26 -20.79
C GLU A 337 -13.10 -20.90 -19.43
N PHE A 338 -13.62 -21.52 -18.36
CA PHE A 338 -13.11 -21.35 -17.00
C PHE A 338 -11.58 -21.60 -16.88
N PRO A 339 -10.89 -20.84 -16.02
CA PRO A 339 -9.45 -20.99 -15.83
C PRO A 339 -9.09 -22.32 -15.15
N THR A 340 -7.98 -22.92 -15.60
CA THR A 340 -7.51 -24.24 -15.11
C THR A 340 -6.60 -24.15 -13.89
N ASP A 341 -6.21 -22.95 -13.47
CA ASP A 341 -5.23 -22.67 -12.42
C ASP A 341 -5.86 -22.23 -11.08
N ARG A 342 -7.19 -22.15 -11.00
CA ARG A 342 -7.94 -21.78 -9.79
C ARG A 342 -8.31 -22.98 -8.89
N GLY A 343 -7.96 -24.20 -9.31
CA GLY A 343 -8.29 -25.43 -8.58
C GLY A 343 -9.78 -25.80 -8.62
N TRP A 344 -10.53 -25.28 -9.59
CA TRP A 344 -11.96 -25.58 -9.76
C TRP A 344 -12.14 -26.96 -10.39
N ASP A 345 -12.95 -27.81 -9.77
CA ASP A 345 -13.34 -29.11 -10.33
C ASP A 345 -14.48 -28.90 -11.34
N VAL A 346 -14.13 -28.41 -12.53
CA VAL A 346 -15.08 -28.01 -13.60
C VAL A 346 -16.05 -29.12 -13.96
N GLU A 347 -15.59 -30.37 -14.00
CA GLU A 347 -16.42 -31.53 -14.32
C GLU A 347 -17.48 -31.79 -13.24
N ARG A 348 -17.13 -31.60 -11.97
CA ARG A 348 -18.08 -31.79 -10.86
C ARG A 348 -19.03 -30.61 -10.68
N ILE A 349 -18.59 -29.39 -10.97
CA ILE A 349 -19.42 -28.19 -10.79
C ILE A 349 -20.30 -27.89 -11.98
N TYR A 350 -20.09 -28.46 -13.17
CA TYR A 350 -20.94 -28.21 -14.32
C TYR A 350 -22.09 -29.22 -14.44
N HIS A 351 -23.31 -28.73 -14.66
CA HIS A 351 -24.43 -29.56 -15.07
C HIS A 351 -25.36 -28.75 -16.01
N PRO A 352 -25.79 -29.31 -17.16
CA PRO A 352 -26.61 -28.58 -18.13
C PRO A 352 -28.02 -28.26 -17.62
N ASP A 353 -28.54 -29.05 -16.67
CA ASP A 353 -29.80 -28.76 -15.98
C ASP A 353 -29.57 -27.76 -14.83
N PRO A 354 -30.13 -26.54 -14.88
CA PRO A 354 -29.99 -25.54 -13.82
C PRO A 354 -30.70 -25.94 -12.50
N ASP A 355 -31.62 -26.91 -12.52
CA ASP A 355 -32.27 -27.41 -11.32
C ASP A 355 -31.40 -28.42 -10.54
N HIS A 356 -30.25 -28.83 -11.10
CA HIS A 356 -29.29 -29.67 -10.40
C HIS A 356 -28.56 -28.88 -9.31
N GLU A 357 -28.62 -29.36 -8.06
CA GLU A 357 -28.09 -28.64 -6.91
C GLU A 357 -26.56 -28.58 -6.89
N GLY A 358 -26.01 -27.41 -6.55
CA GLY A 358 -24.57 -27.23 -6.32
C GLY A 358 -23.73 -27.13 -7.59
N THR A 359 -24.36 -27.02 -8.76
CA THR A 359 -23.71 -26.95 -10.07
C THR A 359 -24.06 -25.67 -10.82
N CYS A 360 -23.25 -25.30 -11.80
CA CYS A 360 -23.47 -24.19 -12.73
C CYS A 360 -23.84 -24.69 -14.13
N CYS A 361 -24.71 -23.96 -14.81
CA CYS A 361 -25.21 -24.28 -16.15
C CYS A 361 -24.29 -23.82 -17.30
N THR A 362 -23.19 -23.13 -16.98
CA THR A 362 -22.20 -22.64 -17.94
C THR A 362 -20.78 -23.05 -17.53
N ARG A 363 -19.88 -23.10 -18.50
CA ARG A 363 -18.41 -23.26 -18.32
C ARG A 363 -17.65 -22.04 -18.82
N HIS A 364 -18.35 -20.94 -19.12
CA HIS A 364 -17.81 -19.77 -19.79
C HIS A 364 -17.96 -18.50 -18.96
N GLY A 365 -17.02 -17.58 -19.12
CA GLY A 365 -16.99 -16.26 -18.50
C GLY A 365 -15.82 -15.42 -19.01
N GLY A 366 -15.68 -14.20 -18.51
CA GLY A 366 -14.52 -13.34 -18.80
C GLY A 366 -13.50 -13.41 -17.67
N PHE A 367 -12.26 -13.82 -17.94
CA PHE A 367 -11.26 -14.03 -16.89
C PHE A 367 -9.96 -13.24 -17.08
N LEU A 368 -9.36 -12.88 -15.95
CA LEU A 368 -7.98 -12.43 -15.85
C LEU A 368 -7.11 -13.67 -15.52
N TYR A 369 -6.58 -14.32 -16.55
CA TYR A 369 -5.79 -15.53 -16.37
C TYR A 369 -4.54 -15.31 -15.51
N ASP A 370 -3.93 -14.13 -15.61
CA ASP A 370 -2.76 -13.70 -14.86
C ASP A 370 -3.08 -13.02 -13.51
N ALA A 371 -4.31 -13.10 -13.01
CA ALA A 371 -4.68 -12.45 -11.73
C ALA A 371 -3.85 -12.91 -10.51
N GLY A 372 -3.21 -14.07 -10.58
CA GLY A 372 -2.33 -14.57 -9.52
C GLY A 372 -0.93 -13.94 -9.53
N GLU A 373 -0.50 -13.33 -10.62
CA GLU A 373 0.80 -12.69 -10.78
C GLU A 373 0.85 -11.37 -9.99
N PHE A 374 2.01 -11.05 -9.40
CA PHE A 374 2.23 -9.82 -8.64
C PHE A 374 3.74 -9.62 -8.38
N ASP A 375 4.22 -8.37 -8.41
CA ASP A 375 5.57 -8.02 -7.94
C ASP A 375 5.52 -7.49 -6.49
N PRO A 376 5.69 -8.34 -5.46
CA PRO A 376 5.58 -7.91 -4.08
C PRO A 376 6.77 -7.04 -3.65
N ALA A 377 7.96 -7.29 -4.18
CA ALA A 377 9.16 -6.53 -3.81
C ALA A 377 9.05 -5.08 -4.28
N PHE A 378 8.40 -4.85 -5.43
CA PHE A 378 8.13 -3.51 -5.94
C PHE A 378 7.34 -2.65 -4.93
N PHE A 379 6.37 -3.24 -4.23
CA PHE A 379 5.54 -2.55 -3.23
C PHE A 379 6.05 -2.71 -1.78
N GLY A 380 7.26 -3.25 -1.59
CA GLY A 380 7.80 -3.47 -0.23
C GLY A 380 7.09 -4.55 0.57
N ILE A 381 6.40 -5.48 -0.11
CA ILE A 381 5.61 -6.56 0.47
C ILE A 381 6.46 -7.83 0.50
N SER A 382 6.43 -8.56 1.63
CA SER A 382 7.15 -9.82 1.74
C SER A 382 6.47 -10.92 0.90
N PRO A 383 7.21 -11.90 0.34
CA PRO A 383 6.60 -13.02 -0.39
C PRO A 383 5.55 -13.80 0.43
N ARG A 384 5.75 -13.90 1.74
CA ARG A 384 4.81 -14.56 2.66
C ARG A 384 3.50 -13.78 2.81
N GLU A 385 3.57 -12.47 2.90
CA GLU A 385 2.37 -11.62 2.92
C GLU A 385 1.66 -11.65 1.58
N ALA A 386 2.40 -11.55 0.47
CA ALA A 386 1.86 -11.57 -0.89
C ALA A 386 1.00 -12.82 -1.14
N LEU A 387 1.46 -14.00 -0.72
CA LEU A 387 0.68 -15.25 -0.82
C LEU A 387 -0.67 -15.20 -0.11
N ALA A 388 -0.75 -14.49 1.02
CA ALA A 388 -1.98 -14.32 1.80
C ALA A 388 -2.89 -13.20 1.27
N MET A 389 -2.37 -12.30 0.43
CA MET A 389 -3.15 -11.21 -0.15
C MET A 389 -4.12 -11.72 -1.22
N ASP A 390 -5.36 -11.27 -1.16
CA ASP A 390 -6.35 -11.44 -2.22
C ASP A 390 -5.80 -10.82 -3.52
N PRO A 391 -5.84 -11.55 -4.66
CA PRO A 391 -5.50 -11.02 -5.99
C PRO A 391 -6.09 -9.64 -6.29
N GLN A 392 -7.28 -9.35 -5.79
CA GLN A 392 -7.92 -8.04 -5.94
C GLN A 392 -7.08 -6.91 -5.34
N GLN A 393 -6.49 -7.11 -4.16
CA GLN A 393 -5.62 -6.10 -3.52
C GLN A 393 -4.31 -5.90 -4.31
N ARG A 394 -3.79 -6.97 -4.92
CA ARG A 394 -2.56 -6.94 -5.74
C ARG A 394 -2.77 -6.13 -7.02
N LEU A 395 -3.85 -6.46 -7.75
CA LEU A 395 -4.23 -5.75 -8.98
C LEU A 395 -4.56 -4.28 -8.74
N LEU A 396 -5.18 -3.96 -7.59
CA LEU A 396 -5.43 -2.56 -7.21
C LEU A 396 -4.14 -1.76 -7.01
N LEU A 397 -3.10 -2.36 -6.43
CA LEU A 397 -1.80 -1.69 -6.25
C LEU A 397 -1.13 -1.40 -7.61
N GLU A 398 -1.11 -2.38 -8.50
CA GLU A 398 -0.55 -2.25 -9.85
C GLU A 398 -1.32 -1.23 -10.69
N ALA A 399 -2.65 -1.34 -10.74
CA ALA A 399 -3.49 -0.40 -11.49
C ALA A 399 -3.44 1.02 -10.91
N SER A 400 -3.27 1.18 -9.60
CA SER A 400 -3.09 2.51 -8.99
C SER A 400 -1.76 3.14 -9.39
N TRP A 401 -0.68 2.36 -9.38
CA TRP A 401 0.64 2.82 -9.85
C TRP A 401 0.55 3.30 -11.31
N GLU A 402 -0.02 2.47 -12.18
CA GLU A 402 -0.19 2.79 -13.61
C GLU A 402 -1.07 4.03 -13.84
N ALA A 403 -2.14 4.21 -13.06
CA ALA A 403 -3.01 5.39 -13.17
C ALA A 403 -2.27 6.70 -12.87
N PHE A 404 -1.35 6.70 -11.89
CA PHE A 404 -0.48 7.85 -11.62
C PHE A 404 0.52 8.10 -12.76
N GLU A 405 1.21 7.07 -13.25
CA GLU A 405 2.16 7.22 -14.35
C GLU A 405 1.50 7.69 -15.65
N HIS A 406 0.26 7.25 -15.92
CA HIS A 406 -0.52 7.71 -17.07
C HIS A 406 -0.98 9.16 -16.92
N ALA A 407 -1.16 9.66 -15.70
CA ALA A 407 -1.37 11.08 -15.42
C ALA A 407 -0.07 11.90 -15.47
N GLY A 408 1.09 11.26 -15.63
CA GLY A 408 2.39 11.91 -15.61
C GLY A 408 2.85 12.35 -14.22
N ILE A 409 2.29 11.73 -13.17
CA ILE A 409 2.57 12.03 -11.76
C ILE A 409 3.47 10.92 -11.20
N ASP A 410 4.60 11.29 -10.60
CA ASP A 410 5.45 10.37 -9.85
C ASP A 410 4.77 10.04 -8.50
N PRO A 411 4.37 8.77 -8.24
CA PRO A 411 3.67 8.40 -7.02
C PRO A 411 4.44 8.73 -5.75
N GLU A 412 5.79 8.77 -5.79
CA GLU A 412 6.61 9.10 -4.62
C GLU A 412 6.41 10.55 -4.16
N THR A 413 6.03 11.45 -5.09
CA THR A 413 5.76 12.86 -4.79
C THR A 413 4.44 13.10 -4.04
N LEU A 414 3.57 12.09 -4.00
CA LEU A 414 2.25 12.16 -3.35
C LEU A 414 2.27 11.72 -1.89
N ARG A 415 3.41 11.27 -1.35
CA ARG A 415 3.54 10.91 0.06
C ARG A 415 3.24 12.12 0.95
N GLY A 416 2.37 11.92 1.94
CA GLY A 416 1.88 12.97 2.85
C GLY A 416 0.81 13.89 2.23
N SER A 417 0.40 13.66 0.98
CA SER A 417 -0.65 14.46 0.34
C SER A 417 -2.04 14.03 0.80
N GLN A 418 -3.00 14.96 0.79
CA GLN A 418 -4.43 14.67 1.00
C GLN A 418 -5.06 14.07 -0.27
N THR A 419 -4.46 13.01 -0.81
CA THR A 419 -5.02 12.25 -1.92
C THR A 419 -5.97 11.18 -1.38
N GLY A 420 -7.22 11.17 -1.84
CA GLY A 420 -8.21 10.18 -1.45
C GLY A 420 -8.12 8.86 -2.22
N VAL A 421 -8.68 7.79 -1.67
CA VAL A 421 -8.76 6.46 -2.28
C VAL A 421 -10.17 5.89 -2.11
N PHE A 422 -10.88 5.68 -3.22
CA PHE A 422 -12.26 5.18 -3.23
C PHE A 422 -12.37 3.96 -4.12
N VAL A 423 -12.54 2.77 -3.54
CA VAL A 423 -12.50 1.52 -4.28
C VAL A 423 -13.82 0.76 -4.15
N GLY A 424 -14.44 0.47 -5.28
CA GLY A 424 -15.53 -0.50 -5.36
C GLY A 424 -15.00 -1.93 -5.28
N ILE A 425 -15.38 -2.67 -4.25
CA ILE A 425 -14.95 -4.05 -4.05
C ILE A 425 -16.10 -4.85 -3.45
N ASN A 426 -16.29 -6.08 -3.90
CA ASN A 426 -17.29 -6.99 -3.34
C ASN A 426 -16.61 -8.31 -2.92
N VAL A 427 -17.43 -9.31 -2.56
CA VAL A 427 -17.10 -10.71 -2.24
C VAL A 427 -15.60 -11.04 -2.13
N GLN A 428 -15.12 -11.23 -0.90
CA GLN A 428 -13.74 -11.64 -0.59
C GLN A 428 -13.69 -13.15 -0.31
N ASP A 429 -13.85 -13.97 -1.34
CA ASP A 429 -13.91 -15.44 -1.21
C ASP A 429 -12.53 -16.12 -1.09
N TYR A 430 -11.45 -15.40 -1.41
CA TYR A 430 -10.07 -15.85 -1.23
C TYR A 430 -9.76 -16.25 0.21
N ALA A 431 -10.34 -15.55 1.19
CA ALA A 431 -10.18 -15.81 2.62
C ALA A 431 -10.54 -17.25 3.01
N ALA A 432 -11.58 -17.81 2.39
CA ALA A 432 -12.04 -19.17 2.65
C ALA A 432 -11.03 -20.22 2.17
N HIS A 433 -10.29 -19.90 1.10
CA HIS A 433 -9.22 -20.74 0.55
C HIS A 433 -7.94 -20.63 1.41
N VAL A 434 -7.56 -19.42 1.83
CA VAL A 434 -6.37 -19.17 2.68
C VAL A 434 -6.48 -19.85 4.05
N ARG A 435 -7.69 -20.04 4.60
CA ARG A 435 -7.90 -20.79 5.85
C ARG A 435 -7.53 -22.27 5.78
N GLN A 436 -7.29 -22.80 4.58
CA GLN A 436 -6.79 -24.17 4.34
C GLN A 436 -5.26 -24.22 4.10
N VAL A 437 -4.55 -23.08 4.16
CA VAL A 437 -3.11 -22.93 3.82
C VAL A 437 -2.23 -23.00 5.09
N PRO A 438 -0.98 -23.54 5.00
CA PRO A 438 -0.07 -23.80 6.13
C PRO A 438 0.18 -22.66 7.13
N GLN A 439 0.56 -23.03 8.36
CA GLN A 439 0.88 -22.15 9.51
C GLN A 439 1.86 -20.99 9.19
N ALA A 440 2.60 -21.10 8.09
CA ALA A 440 3.51 -20.08 7.58
C ALA A 440 2.86 -18.74 7.20
N VAL A 441 1.55 -18.67 6.89
CA VAL A 441 0.84 -17.42 6.54
C VAL A 441 -0.13 -16.92 7.61
N ALA A 442 -0.19 -17.59 8.77
CA ALA A 442 -1.23 -17.41 9.79
C ALA A 442 -1.36 -15.99 10.41
N GLY A 443 -0.42 -15.08 10.13
CA GLY A 443 -0.48 -13.67 10.56
C GLY A 443 -1.06 -12.68 9.54
N TYR A 444 -1.12 -13.05 8.26
CA TYR A 444 -1.52 -12.12 7.18
C TYR A 444 -2.93 -12.34 6.65
N ALA A 445 -3.63 -13.40 7.08
CA ALA A 445 -4.95 -13.73 6.55
C ALA A 445 -5.98 -12.60 6.74
N LEU A 446 -5.97 -11.91 7.89
CA LEU A 446 -6.88 -10.80 8.15
C LEU A 446 -6.62 -9.63 7.20
N THR A 447 -5.36 -9.20 7.08
CA THR A 447 -4.97 -8.06 6.24
C THR A 447 -4.96 -8.42 4.76
N GLY A 448 -4.83 -9.69 4.42
CA GLY A 448 -4.75 -10.18 3.06
C GLY A 448 -6.10 -10.21 2.36
N SER A 449 -7.20 -10.41 3.08
CA SER A 449 -8.53 -10.60 2.46
C SER A 449 -9.62 -9.66 2.99
N SER A 450 -9.30 -8.70 3.86
CA SER A 450 -10.29 -7.73 4.32
C SER A 450 -10.59 -6.70 3.23
N GLY A 451 -11.87 -6.49 2.92
CA GLY A 451 -12.29 -5.49 1.93
C GLY A 451 -11.81 -4.08 2.29
N SER A 452 -11.88 -3.68 3.57
CA SER A 452 -11.38 -2.36 4.03
C SER A 452 -9.87 -2.17 3.84
N VAL A 453 -9.12 -3.27 3.82
CA VAL A 453 -7.66 -3.21 3.61
C VAL A 453 -7.33 -3.03 2.13
N ALA A 454 -8.24 -3.30 1.19
CA ALA A 454 -7.99 -3.07 -0.23
C ALA A 454 -7.70 -1.59 -0.54
N SER A 455 -8.58 -0.67 -0.13
CA SER A 455 -8.32 0.77 -0.27
C SER A 455 -7.21 1.24 0.70
N GLY A 456 -7.19 0.72 1.93
CA GLY A 456 -6.19 1.06 2.94
C GLY A 456 -4.75 0.73 2.52
N ARG A 457 -4.54 -0.36 1.80
CA ARG A 457 -3.23 -0.80 1.32
C ARG A 457 -2.70 0.08 0.20
N ILE A 458 -3.58 0.60 -0.67
CA ILE A 458 -3.21 1.63 -1.65
C ILE A 458 -2.73 2.88 -0.90
N ALA A 459 -3.56 3.42 0.01
CA ALA A 459 -3.18 4.60 0.79
C ALA A 459 -1.85 4.39 1.54
N TYR A 460 -1.66 3.22 2.17
CA TYR A 460 -0.43 2.86 2.86
C TYR A 460 0.79 2.78 1.92
N ALA A 461 0.68 2.08 0.79
CA ALA A 461 1.80 1.85 -0.13
C ALA A 461 2.30 3.17 -0.77
N PHE A 462 1.38 4.08 -1.07
CA PHE A 462 1.69 5.37 -1.69
C PHE A 462 1.82 6.53 -0.69
N GLY A 463 1.60 6.27 0.61
CA GLY A 463 1.68 7.28 1.68
C GLY A 463 0.63 8.39 1.56
N LEU A 464 -0.59 8.05 1.16
CA LEU A 464 -1.69 9.00 0.95
C LEU A 464 -2.48 9.22 2.25
N GLU A 465 -2.78 10.46 2.58
CA GLU A 465 -3.41 10.86 3.85
C GLU A 465 -4.86 11.36 3.68
N GLY A 466 -5.44 11.24 2.48
CA GLY A 466 -6.82 11.63 2.21
C GLY A 466 -7.87 10.56 2.59
N PRO A 467 -9.16 10.85 2.37
CA PRO A 467 -10.25 9.91 2.66
C PRO A 467 -10.06 8.57 1.95
N THR A 468 -10.12 7.48 2.71
CA THR A 468 -9.85 6.13 2.20
C THR A 468 -11.03 5.20 2.48
N VAL A 469 -11.73 4.78 1.43
CA VAL A 469 -13.01 4.07 1.53
C VAL A 469 -13.08 2.90 0.55
N SER A 470 -13.50 1.74 1.07
CA SER A 470 -13.93 0.61 0.27
C SER A 470 -15.47 0.55 0.25
N VAL A 471 -16.06 0.44 -0.93
CA VAL A 471 -17.51 0.53 -1.17
C VAL A 471 -18.01 -0.79 -1.73
N ASP A 472 -19.04 -1.36 -1.10
CA ASP A 472 -19.78 -2.52 -1.62
C ASP A 472 -21.25 -2.14 -1.83
N THR A 473 -21.59 -1.84 -3.07
CA THR A 473 -22.97 -1.74 -3.56
C THR A 473 -23.19 -2.75 -4.70
N ALA A 474 -22.52 -3.90 -4.61
CA ALA A 474 -22.47 -4.93 -5.64
C ALA A 474 -21.99 -4.37 -7.00
N CYS A 475 -22.80 -4.52 -8.05
CA CYS A 475 -22.42 -4.16 -9.42
C CYS A 475 -22.27 -2.65 -9.66
N SER A 476 -22.83 -1.79 -8.80
CA SER A 476 -22.72 -0.32 -8.92
C SER A 476 -21.51 0.27 -8.20
N SER A 477 -20.72 -0.55 -7.49
CA SER A 477 -19.69 -0.10 -6.54
C SER A 477 -18.70 0.91 -7.10
N SER A 478 -18.12 0.69 -8.29
CA SER A 478 -17.14 1.63 -8.86
C SER A 478 -17.73 3.00 -9.21
N LEU A 479 -19.01 3.07 -9.64
CA LEU A 479 -19.64 4.37 -9.94
C LEU A 479 -20.06 5.10 -8.66
N VAL A 480 -20.47 4.36 -7.63
CA VAL A 480 -20.73 4.94 -6.29
C VAL A 480 -19.42 5.48 -5.71
N ALA A 481 -18.31 4.75 -5.84
CA ALA A 481 -16.98 5.22 -5.44
C ALA A 481 -16.61 6.54 -6.16
N LEU A 482 -16.85 6.63 -7.47
CA LEU A 482 -16.63 7.87 -8.24
C LEU A 482 -17.54 9.02 -7.83
N HIS A 483 -18.81 8.74 -7.53
CA HIS A 483 -19.71 9.74 -6.98
C HIS A 483 -19.18 10.29 -5.64
N MET A 484 -18.77 9.41 -4.72
CA MET A 484 -18.23 9.79 -3.41
C MET A 484 -16.94 10.60 -3.52
N ALA A 485 -16.01 10.17 -4.37
CA ALA A 485 -14.77 10.89 -4.63
C ALA A 485 -15.05 12.30 -5.20
N GLY A 486 -16.00 12.41 -6.13
CA GLY A 486 -16.42 13.72 -6.64
C GLY A 486 -16.99 14.63 -5.56
N GLN A 487 -17.73 14.09 -4.58
CA GLN A 487 -18.19 14.89 -3.43
C GLN A 487 -17.00 15.34 -2.57
N ALA A 488 -16.09 14.43 -2.21
CA ALA A 488 -14.92 14.72 -1.39
C ALA A 488 -14.00 15.78 -2.02
N LEU A 489 -13.85 15.74 -3.35
CA LEU A 489 -13.11 16.76 -4.11
C LEU A 489 -13.82 18.12 -4.04
N ARG A 490 -15.14 18.18 -4.21
CA ARG A 490 -15.92 19.43 -4.13
C ARG A 490 -15.96 20.03 -2.72
N THR A 491 -16.00 19.19 -1.69
CA THR A 491 -15.96 19.62 -0.28
C THR A 491 -14.55 19.89 0.22
N ALA A 492 -13.53 19.75 -0.64
CA ALA A 492 -12.11 19.92 -0.33
C ALA A 492 -11.59 19.01 0.81
N GLU A 493 -12.18 17.82 0.96
CA GLU A 493 -11.64 16.75 1.81
C GLU A 493 -10.40 16.10 1.19
N CYS A 494 -10.21 16.25 -0.13
CA CYS A 494 -9.01 15.90 -0.87
C CYS A 494 -8.84 16.82 -2.09
N SER A 495 -7.63 16.90 -2.63
CA SER A 495 -7.31 17.64 -3.87
C SER A 495 -7.18 16.72 -5.09
N LEU A 496 -6.90 15.44 -4.86
CA LEU A 496 -6.72 14.39 -5.85
C LEU A 496 -7.35 13.11 -5.30
N ALA A 497 -7.90 12.25 -6.14
CA ALA A 497 -8.45 10.97 -5.68
C ALA A 497 -8.20 9.85 -6.69
N LEU A 498 -7.75 8.70 -6.17
CA LEU A 498 -7.80 7.42 -6.86
C LEU A 498 -9.18 6.80 -6.69
N VAL A 499 -9.78 6.40 -7.80
CA VAL A 499 -11.14 5.88 -7.83
C VAL A 499 -11.21 4.67 -8.73
N GLY A 500 -11.83 3.58 -8.29
CA GLY A 500 -11.96 2.44 -9.17
C GLY A 500 -12.84 1.33 -8.66
N GLY A 501 -12.69 0.16 -9.26
CA GLY A 501 -13.26 -1.07 -8.75
C GLY A 501 -12.54 -2.30 -9.26
N VAL A 502 -12.65 -3.40 -8.52
CA VAL A 502 -11.98 -4.66 -8.81
C VAL A 502 -12.90 -5.85 -8.57
N MET A 503 -12.71 -6.90 -9.36
CA MET A 503 -13.29 -8.22 -9.15
C MET A 503 -12.33 -9.30 -9.65
N VAL A 504 -12.04 -10.27 -8.79
CA VAL A 504 -11.42 -11.56 -9.14
C VAL A 504 -12.20 -12.66 -8.45
N MET A 505 -12.58 -13.70 -9.18
CA MET A 505 -13.33 -14.84 -8.66
C MET A 505 -12.36 -15.93 -8.23
N SER A 506 -12.13 -16.09 -6.93
CA SER A 506 -11.26 -17.18 -6.44
C SER A 506 -11.99 -18.52 -6.40
N THR A 507 -13.32 -18.50 -6.28
CA THR A 507 -14.17 -19.69 -6.22
C THR A 507 -15.30 -19.63 -7.26
N PRO A 508 -15.89 -20.78 -7.67
CA PRO A 508 -17.01 -20.79 -8.61
C PRO A 508 -18.36 -20.46 -7.93
N ALA A 509 -18.37 -19.97 -6.68
CA ALA A 509 -19.58 -19.81 -5.88
C ALA A 509 -20.62 -18.89 -6.55
N THR A 510 -20.17 -17.77 -7.15
CA THR A 510 -21.04 -16.84 -7.87
C THR A 510 -21.74 -17.50 -9.05
N PHE A 511 -21.05 -18.39 -9.78
CA PHE A 511 -21.65 -19.13 -10.89
C PHE A 511 -22.72 -20.10 -10.40
N ILE A 512 -22.44 -20.86 -9.34
CA ILE A 512 -23.37 -21.84 -8.77
C ILE A 512 -24.64 -21.15 -8.24
N GLU A 513 -24.48 -20.04 -7.51
CA GLU A 513 -25.61 -19.32 -6.92
C GLU A 513 -26.52 -18.69 -7.99
N PHE A 514 -25.95 -18.05 -9.01
CA PHE A 514 -26.75 -17.43 -10.07
C PHE A 514 -27.34 -18.43 -11.07
N SER A 515 -26.76 -19.63 -11.22
CA SER A 515 -27.40 -20.72 -11.97
C SER A 515 -28.72 -21.14 -11.31
N ARG A 516 -28.75 -21.26 -9.98
CA ARG A 516 -29.98 -21.56 -9.23
C ARG A 516 -31.05 -20.49 -9.36
N GLN A 517 -30.62 -19.23 -9.43
CA GLN A 517 -31.53 -18.08 -9.63
C GLN A 517 -31.96 -17.90 -11.10
N ARG A 518 -31.49 -18.75 -12.02
CA ARG A 518 -31.73 -18.66 -13.46
C ARG A 518 -31.33 -17.30 -14.05
N GLY A 519 -30.30 -16.69 -13.48
CA GLY A 519 -29.79 -15.37 -13.87
C GLY A 519 -28.59 -15.43 -14.82
N LEU A 520 -28.02 -16.62 -15.05
CA LEU A 520 -26.85 -16.82 -15.90
C LEU A 520 -27.20 -17.14 -17.34
N SER A 521 -26.47 -16.54 -18.28
CA SER A 521 -26.50 -16.95 -19.67
C SER A 521 -25.80 -18.31 -19.85
N PRO A 522 -26.42 -19.29 -20.52
CA PRO A 522 -25.82 -20.61 -20.74
C PRO A 522 -24.49 -20.57 -21.52
N ASP A 523 -24.30 -19.59 -22.40
CA ASP A 523 -23.07 -19.41 -23.18
C ASP A 523 -22.08 -18.42 -22.54
N GLY A 524 -22.40 -17.89 -21.36
CA GLY A 524 -21.57 -16.98 -20.60
C GLY A 524 -21.46 -15.56 -21.16
N ARG A 525 -22.30 -15.16 -22.13
CA ARG A 525 -22.26 -13.83 -22.76
C ARG A 525 -23.36 -12.91 -22.23
N CYS A 526 -23.09 -11.61 -22.22
CA CYS A 526 -24.12 -10.59 -22.00
C CYS A 526 -24.66 -10.09 -23.34
N LYS A 527 -25.83 -10.57 -23.76
CA LYS A 527 -26.48 -10.17 -25.02
C LYS A 527 -27.37 -8.94 -24.80
N ALA A 528 -26.73 -7.83 -24.42
CA ALA A 528 -27.41 -6.64 -23.92
C ALA A 528 -28.45 -6.08 -24.90
N PHE A 529 -29.68 -5.89 -24.44
CA PHE A 529 -30.84 -5.35 -25.16
C PHE A 529 -31.27 -6.15 -26.41
N SER A 530 -30.73 -7.35 -26.59
CA SER A 530 -31.02 -8.24 -27.71
C SER A 530 -32.34 -9.00 -27.53
N ALA A 531 -32.96 -9.41 -28.63
CA ALA A 531 -34.05 -10.39 -28.63
C ALA A 531 -33.62 -11.77 -28.07
N THR A 532 -32.31 -12.05 -28.08
CA THR A 532 -31.72 -13.31 -27.60
C THR A 532 -31.12 -13.21 -26.19
N ALA A 533 -31.38 -12.11 -25.47
CA ALA A 533 -30.99 -11.92 -24.08
C ALA A 533 -31.54 -13.07 -23.19
N ASP A 534 -30.64 -13.84 -22.57
CA ASP A 534 -30.96 -15.06 -21.82
C ASP A 534 -30.27 -15.13 -20.45
N GLY A 535 -29.61 -14.06 -20.00
CA GLY A 535 -28.96 -13.97 -18.71
C GLY A 535 -27.65 -13.19 -18.74
N THR A 536 -26.99 -13.11 -17.58
CA THR A 536 -25.70 -12.44 -17.42
C THR A 536 -24.54 -13.41 -17.64
N GLY A 537 -23.49 -12.95 -18.31
CA GLY A 537 -22.17 -13.56 -18.31
C GLY A 537 -21.26 -12.92 -17.28
N TRP A 538 -20.71 -13.65 -16.31
CA TRP A 538 -19.81 -13.08 -15.31
C TRP A 538 -18.40 -12.87 -15.84
N ALA A 539 -17.74 -11.84 -15.32
CA ALA A 539 -16.36 -11.55 -15.63
C ALA A 539 -15.58 -10.96 -14.45
N GLU A 540 -14.26 -11.02 -14.58
CA GLU A 540 -13.28 -10.37 -13.71
C GLU A 540 -12.82 -9.05 -14.33
N GLY A 541 -12.15 -8.21 -13.53
CA GLY A 541 -11.56 -6.97 -14.02
C GLY A 541 -11.10 -6.03 -12.92
N VAL A 542 -10.23 -5.09 -13.28
CA VAL A 542 -9.90 -3.93 -12.46
C VAL A 542 -9.89 -2.69 -13.34
N GLY A 543 -10.41 -1.59 -12.83
CA GLY A 543 -10.27 -0.27 -13.43
C GLY A 543 -10.00 0.77 -12.37
N MET A 544 -9.01 1.62 -12.60
CA MET A 544 -8.63 2.75 -11.75
C MET A 544 -8.63 4.03 -12.57
N LEU A 545 -9.12 5.11 -11.97
CA LEU A 545 -9.15 6.47 -12.48
C LEU A 545 -8.43 7.35 -11.47
N LEU A 546 -7.66 8.30 -11.96
CA LEU A 546 -7.16 9.41 -11.16
C LEU A 546 -7.97 10.65 -11.50
N VAL A 547 -8.58 11.25 -10.48
CA VAL A 547 -9.49 12.37 -10.65
C VAL A 547 -9.17 13.53 -9.72
N GLU A 548 -9.39 14.74 -10.20
CA GLU A 548 -9.30 15.97 -9.42
C GLU A 548 -10.35 16.97 -9.91
N ARG A 549 -10.42 18.15 -9.29
CA ARG A 549 -11.30 19.21 -9.80
C ARG A 549 -10.78 19.73 -11.14
N LEU A 550 -11.67 20.09 -12.07
CA LEU A 550 -11.25 20.59 -13.38
C LEU A 550 -10.37 21.86 -13.28
N SER A 551 -10.63 22.73 -12.31
CA SER A 551 -9.78 23.90 -12.07
C SER A 551 -8.38 23.53 -11.57
N ASP A 552 -8.27 22.47 -10.77
CA ASP A 552 -7.01 21.95 -10.26
C ASP A 552 -6.20 21.29 -11.38
N ALA A 553 -6.83 20.45 -12.21
CA ALA A 553 -6.16 19.83 -13.36
C ALA A 553 -5.55 20.88 -14.28
N ARG A 554 -6.30 21.95 -14.59
CA ARG A 554 -5.80 23.09 -15.38
C ARG A 554 -4.67 23.84 -14.69
N ARG A 555 -4.80 24.11 -13.39
CA ARG A 555 -3.75 24.80 -12.61
C ARG A 555 -2.46 24.00 -12.56
N ASN A 556 -2.57 22.68 -12.43
CA ASN A 556 -1.45 21.75 -12.32
C ASN A 556 -0.87 21.38 -13.70
N GLY A 557 -1.52 21.79 -14.80
CA GLY A 557 -1.12 21.41 -16.16
C GLY A 557 -1.33 19.92 -16.48
N HIS A 558 -2.20 19.25 -15.72
CA HIS A 558 -2.52 17.85 -15.95
C HIS A 558 -3.46 17.71 -17.15
N ARG A 559 -3.18 16.73 -18.01
CA ARG A 559 -4.00 16.44 -19.19
C ARG A 559 -5.38 15.94 -18.75
N VAL A 560 -6.43 16.65 -19.16
CA VAL A 560 -7.81 16.21 -18.95
C VAL A 560 -8.19 15.20 -20.04
N LEU A 561 -8.48 13.96 -19.65
CA LEU A 561 -8.91 12.89 -20.56
C LEU A 561 -10.41 12.98 -20.86
N ALA A 562 -11.21 13.32 -19.86
CA ALA A 562 -12.64 13.60 -19.92
C ALA A 562 -13.09 14.30 -18.63
N VAL A 563 -14.34 14.79 -18.62
CA VAL A 563 -14.94 15.47 -17.46
C VAL A 563 -16.18 14.71 -16.99
N VAL A 564 -16.27 14.42 -15.69
CA VAL A 564 -17.51 13.98 -15.04
C VAL A 564 -18.31 15.24 -14.71
N ARG A 565 -19.32 15.53 -15.54
CA ARG A 565 -20.17 16.72 -15.45
C ARG A 565 -21.26 16.61 -14.40
N GLY A 566 -21.75 15.40 -14.16
CA GLY A 566 -22.77 15.15 -13.15
C GLY A 566 -22.79 13.70 -12.73
N SER A 567 -23.28 13.46 -11.52
CA SER A 567 -23.41 12.12 -10.97
C SER A 567 -24.55 12.06 -9.97
N ALA A 568 -25.24 10.92 -9.90
CA ALA A 568 -26.24 10.67 -8.88
C ALA A 568 -26.27 9.20 -8.49
N ILE A 569 -26.68 8.95 -7.24
CA ILE A 569 -26.97 7.62 -6.72
C ILE A 569 -28.36 7.62 -6.08
N ASN A 570 -29.09 6.52 -6.16
CA ASN A 570 -30.33 6.33 -5.42
C ASN A 570 -30.60 4.84 -5.11
N GLN A 571 -31.79 4.56 -4.60
CA GLN A 571 -32.24 3.22 -4.24
C GLN A 571 -33.61 2.92 -4.88
N ASP A 572 -33.80 1.66 -5.27
CA ASP A 572 -35.06 1.15 -5.81
C ASP A 572 -36.20 1.22 -4.78
N GLY A 573 -35.86 1.09 -3.49
CA GLY A 573 -36.83 1.04 -2.40
C GLY A 573 -37.59 -0.29 -2.37
N ALA A 574 -38.83 -0.29 -1.88
CA ALA A 574 -39.67 -1.48 -1.91
C ALA A 574 -40.17 -1.73 -3.35
N SER A 575 -39.62 -2.74 -4.01
CA SER A 575 -39.97 -3.19 -5.37
C SER A 575 -40.55 -4.62 -5.35
N ASN A 576 -40.72 -5.24 -6.53
CA ASN A 576 -41.27 -6.60 -6.68
C ASN A 576 -40.32 -7.73 -6.24
N GLY A 577 -39.26 -7.41 -5.50
CA GLY A 577 -38.27 -8.34 -4.98
C GLY A 577 -36.95 -7.61 -4.76
N LEU A 578 -36.14 -8.03 -3.79
CA LEU A 578 -34.88 -7.34 -3.45
C LEU A 578 -33.95 -7.17 -4.66
N THR A 579 -33.95 -8.15 -5.57
CA THR A 579 -33.08 -8.20 -6.75
C THR A 579 -33.79 -7.74 -8.03
N ALA A 580 -35.07 -7.36 -7.95
CA ALA A 580 -35.86 -6.93 -9.10
C ALA A 580 -35.63 -5.44 -9.38
N PRO A 581 -35.23 -5.05 -10.61
CA PRO A 581 -34.91 -3.66 -10.94
C PRO A 581 -36.16 -2.77 -10.94
N ASN A 582 -35.98 -1.46 -10.69
CA ASN A 582 -37.06 -0.47 -10.69
C ASN A 582 -36.88 0.64 -11.74
N GLY A 583 -37.63 0.57 -12.85
CA GLY A 583 -37.57 1.56 -13.93
C GLY A 583 -37.80 3.01 -13.47
N PRO A 584 -38.82 3.32 -12.65
CA PRO A 584 -39.00 4.67 -12.10
C PRO A 584 -37.81 5.17 -11.26
N ALA A 585 -37.11 4.31 -10.52
CA ALA A 585 -35.90 4.67 -9.78
C ALA A 585 -34.74 4.98 -10.72
N GLN A 586 -34.58 4.20 -11.79
CA GLN A 586 -33.58 4.46 -12.84
C GLN A 586 -33.86 5.79 -13.55
N GLN A 587 -35.11 6.11 -13.88
CA GLN A 587 -35.46 7.42 -14.42
C GLN A 587 -35.14 8.57 -13.44
N ARG A 588 -35.38 8.38 -12.14
CA ARG A 588 -35.05 9.39 -11.12
C ARG A 588 -33.55 9.63 -11.01
N VAL A 589 -32.71 8.58 -11.00
CA VAL A 589 -31.26 8.76 -10.88
C VAL A 589 -30.69 9.47 -12.12
N ILE A 590 -31.20 9.15 -13.31
CA ILE A 590 -30.85 9.85 -14.56
C ILE A 590 -31.17 11.34 -14.45
N ARG A 591 -32.41 11.68 -14.08
CA ARG A 591 -32.84 13.09 -13.94
C ARG A 591 -32.03 13.84 -12.87
N GLN A 592 -31.66 13.17 -11.78
CA GLN A 592 -30.81 13.75 -10.73
C GLN A 592 -29.39 14.04 -11.22
N ALA A 593 -28.78 13.11 -11.98
CA ALA A 593 -27.46 13.32 -12.55
C ALA A 593 -27.44 14.47 -13.57
N LEU A 594 -28.47 14.56 -14.41
CA LEU A 594 -28.68 15.67 -15.36
C LEU A 594 -28.88 17.00 -14.64
N ALA A 595 -29.71 17.04 -13.59
CA ALA A 595 -29.92 18.23 -12.79
C ALA A 595 -28.62 18.68 -12.10
N GLY A 596 -27.82 17.74 -11.57
CA GLY A 596 -26.51 18.03 -11.00
C GLY A 596 -25.49 18.55 -12.03
N ALA A 597 -25.65 18.19 -13.30
CA ALA A 597 -24.81 18.69 -14.40
C ALA A 597 -25.30 20.02 -15.00
N GLY A 598 -26.54 20.45 -14.68
CA GLY A 598 -27.22 21.57 -15.33
C GLY A 598 -27.58 21.30 -16.81
N LEU A 599 -27.83 20.05 -17.17
CA LEU A 599 -28.04 19.62 -18.56
C LEU A 599 -29.48 19.16 -18.83
N SER A 600 -29.94 19.36 -20.05
CA SER A 600 -31.15 18.75 -20.58
C SER A 600 -30.88 17.33 -21.13
N PRO A 601 -31.88 16.43 -21.17
CA PRO A 601 -31.67 15.07 -21.68
C PRO A 601 -31.21 15.01 -23.16
N SER A 602 -31.66 15.94 -24.00
CA SER A 602 -31.31 15.97 -25.43
C SER A 602 -29.83 16.29 -25.69
N GLU A 603 -29.14 16.87 -24.70
CA GLU A 603 -27.71 17.20 -24.75
C GLU A 603 -26.77 16.01 -24.48
N VAL A 604 -27.29 14.83 -24.16
CA VAL A 604 -26.50 13.60 -24.03
C VAL A 604 -26.67 12.77 -25.29
N ASP A 605 -25.57 12.32 -25.90
CA ASP A 605 -25.56 11.66 -27.22
C ASP A 605 -25.67 10.15 -27.12
N ALA A 606 -25.05 9.57 -26.08
CA ALA A 606 -24.95 8.14 -25.91
C ALA A 606 -25.12 7.72 -24.46
N VAL A 607 -25.53 6.48 -24.23
CA VAL A 607 -25.53 5.85 -22.92
C VAL A 607 -24.82 4.49 -23.01
N GLU A 608 -23.77 4.37 -22.21
CA GLU A 608 -23.20 3.10 -21.80
C GLU A 608 -24.09 2.51 -20.70
N GLY A 609 -24.96 1.59 -21.09
CA GLY A 609 -25.97 1.01 -20.22
C GLY A 609 -25.39 0.03 -19.19
N HIS A 610 -26.17 -0.26 -18.17
CA HIS A 610 -25.89 -1.39 -17.30
C HIS A 610 -26.02 -2.70 -18.09
N GLY A 611 -27.07 -2.87 -18.90
CA GLY A 611 -27.17 -3.82 -20.02
C GLY A 611 -26.52 -5.18 -19.75
N THR A 612 -27.12 -5.98 -18.88
CA THR A 612 -26.58 -7.26 -18.42
C THR A 612 -27.02 -8.45 -19.27
N GLY A 613 -27.84 -8.23 -20.32
CA GLY A 613 -28.34 -9.31 -21.16
C GLY A 613 -29.48 -10.09 -20.50
N THR A 614 -30.16 -9.49 -19.51
CA THR A 614 -31.22 -10.18 -18.76
C THR A 614 -32.60 -9.89 -19.35
N VAL A 615 -33.45 -10.92 -19.39
CA VAL A 615 -34.81 -10.86 -19.97
C VAL A 615 -35.67 -9.75 -19.35
N LEU A 616 -35.50 -9.48 -18.05
CA LEU A 616 -36.26 -8.45 -17.32
C LEU A 616 -35.52 -7.12 -17.17
N GLY A 617 -34.22 -7.16 -16.87
CA GLY A 617 -33.45 -5.95 -16.56
C GLY A 617 -33.26 -5.04 -17.76
N ASP A 618 -32.94 -5.62 -18.91
CA ASP A 618 -32.65 -4.85 -20.12
C ASP A 618 -33.90 -4.08 -20.62
N PRO A 619 -35.12 -4.67 -20.65
CA PRO A 619 -36.32 -3.89 -20.97
C PRO A 619 -36.64 -2.78 -19.98
N VAL A 620 -36.42 -3.01 -18.68
CA VAL A 620 -36.66 -1.99 -17.64
C VAL A 620 -35.72 -0.79 -17.82
N GLU A 621 -34.44 -1.05 -18.11
CA GLU A 621 -33.45 -0.01 -18.39
C GLU A 621 -33.77 0.73 -19.70
N ALA A 622 -34.03 0.01 -20.79
CA ALA A 622 -34.34 0.63 -22.07
C ALA A 622 -35.58 1.55 -21.99
N GLN A 623 -36.62 1.13 -21.26
CA GLN A 623 -37.80 1.95 -21.02
C GLN A 623 -37.48 3.20 -20.17
N ALA A 624 -36.60 3.09 -19.17
CA ALA A 624 -36.16 4.23 -18.40
C ALA A 624 -35.40 5.25 -19.26
N LEU A 625 -34.56 4.78 -20.18
CA LEU A 625 -33.84 5.63 -21.13
C LEU A 625 -34.78 6.27 -22.17
N LEU A 626 -35.72 5.51 -22.73
CA LEU A 626 -36.76 6.05 -23.63
C LEU A 626 -37.58 7.16 -22.96
N ALA A 627 -37.97 6.96 -21.71
CA ALA A 627 -38.77 7.92 -20.93
C ALA A 627 -37.97 9.14 -20.41
N THR A 628 -36.65 9.17 -20.57
CA THR A 628 -35.79 10.28 -20.13
C THR A 628 -35.07 10.89 -21.31
N TYR A 629 -34.09 10.19 -21.85
CA TYR A 629 -33.26 10.64 -22.97
C TYR A 629 -33.96 10.56 -24.31
N GLY A 630 -34.89 9.61 -24.51
CA GLY A 630 -35.56 9.39 -25.80
C GLY A 630 -36.62 10.43 -26.19
N GLN A 631 -36.92 11.39 -25.32
CA GLN A 631 -37.94 12.43 -25.54
C GLN A 631 -37.32 13.72 -26.08
N ASP A 632 -38.12 14.53 -26.79
CA ASP A 632 -37.72 15.85 -27.31
C ASP A 632 -36.44 15.86 -28.15
N ARG A 633 -36.18 14.77 -28.90
CA ARG A 633 -35.06 14.66 -29.85
C ARG A 633 -35.54 14.66 -31.29
N ALA A 634 -34.69 15.15 -32.19
CA ALA A 634 -34.88 14.98 -33.62
C ALA A 634 -34.53 13.53 -34.06
N GLU A 635 -35.23 13.00 -35.07
CA GLU A 635 -35.05 11.60 -35.52
C GLU A 635 -33.65 11.30 -36.09
N ASP A 636 -32.94 12.32 -36.57
CA ASP A 636 -31.58 12.25 -37.10
C ASP A 636 -30.51 12.31 -36.00
N HIS A 637 -30.89 12.68 -34.77
CA HIS A 637 -30.02 12.74 -33.59
C HIS A 637 -30.58 11.91 -32.43
N PRO A 638 -30.72 10.57 -32.59
CA PRO A 638 -31.16 9.69 -31.52
C PRO A 638 -30.13 9.62 -30.39
N LEU A 639 -30.56 9.15 -29.22
CA LEU A 639 -29.63 8.66 -28.20
C LEU A 639 -29.11 7.28 -28.62
N TRP A 640 -27.79 7.12 -28.65
CA TRP A 640 -27.16 5.83 -28.90
C TRP A 640 -27.04 5.01 -27.62
N LEU A 641 -27.41 3.73 -27.65
CA LEU A 641 -27.35 2.82 -26.50
C LEU A 641 -26.44 1.63 -26.80
N GLY A 642 -25.52 1.33 -25.88
CA GLY A 642 -24.67 0.15 -25.96
C GLY A 642 -24.21 -0.36 -24.59
N SER A 643 -23.43 -1.45 -24.59
CA SER A 643 -22.85 -2.04 -23.38
C SER A 643 -21.53 -2.76 -23.68
N VAL A 644 -20.48 -2.40 -22.94
CA VAL A 644 -19.15 -3.04 -22.95
C VAL A 644 -19.23 -4.50 -22.49
N LYS A 645 -20.26 -4.87 -21.72
CA LYS A 645 -20.44 -6.23 -21.21
C LYS A 645 -20.65 -7.25 -22.33
N SER A 646 -21.11 -6.80 -23.50
CA SER A 646 -21.20 -7.64 -24.69
C SER A 646 -19.84 -8.13 -25.20
N ASN A 647 -18.75 -7.42 -24.88
CA ASN A 647 -17.38 -7.80 -25.23
C ASN A 647 -16.70 -8.58 -24.10
N ILE A 648 -16.76 -8.07 -22.86
CA ILE A 648 -15.93 -8.55 -21.76
C ILE A 648 -16.69 -9.31 -20.67
N GLY A 649 -18.02 -9.41 -20.76
CA GLY A 649 -18.88 -9.90 -19.69
C GLY A 649 -19.10 -8.87 -18.58
N HIS A 650 -19.81 -9.27 -17.53
CA HIS A 650 -20.11 -8.41 -16.39
C HIS A 650 -18.99 -8.48 -15.35
N ALA A 651 -18.07 -7.50 -15.38
CA ALA A 651 -16.95 -7.35 -14.44
C ALA A 651 -17.34 -6.92 -13.00
N GLN A 652 -18.56 -7.24 -12.57
CA GLN A 652 -19.10 -6.99 -11.22
C GLN A 652 -18.78 -5.58 -10.67
N ALA A 653 -18.05 -5.46 -9.55
CA ALA A 653 -17.71 -4.18 -8.93
C ALA A 653 -16.82 -3.29 -9.81
N ALA A 654 -16.10 -3.85 -10.79
CA ALA A 654 -15.29 -3.14 -11.78
C ALA A 654 -16.06 -2.80 -13.08
N ALA A 655 -17.35 -3.15 -13.18
CA ALA A 655 -18.11 -3.00 -14.43
C ALA A 655 -18.39 -1.54 -14.79
N GLY A 656 -18.72 -0.70 -13.81
CA GLY A 656 -19.03 0.70 -14.05
C GLY A 656 -17.82 1.48 -14.57
N VAL A 657 -16.66 1.31 -13.93
CA VAL A 657 -15.41 1.97 -14.35
C VAL A 657 -14.94 1.47 -15.73
N GLY A 658 -15.19 0.21 -16.08
CA GLY A 658 -14.92 -0.28 -17.45
C GLY A 658 -15.75 0.43 -18.51
N GLY A 659 -17.02 0.70 -18.20
CA GLY A 659 -17.89 1.55 -19.04
C GLY A 659 -17.37 2.99 -19.15
N VAL A 660 -16.91 3.58 -18.04
CA VAL A 660 -16.29 4.92 -18.05
C VAL A 660 -15.05 4.94 -18.95
N ILE A 661 -14.12 4.00 -18.78
CA ILE A 661 -12.88 3.94 -19.57
C ILE A 661 -13.20 3.75 -21.06
N LYS A 662 -14.13 2.85 -21.42
CA LYS A 662 -14.61 2.69 -22.80
C LYS A 662 -15.11 4.02 -23.37
N MET A 663 -15.93 4.76 -22.62
CA MET A 663 -16.51 6.01 -23.10
C MET A 663 -15.50 7.15 -23.18
N VAL A 664 -14.50 7.20 -22.28
CA VAL A 664 -13.36 8.12 -22.41
C VAL A 664 -12.59 7.85 -23.70
N MET A 665 -12.30 6.57 -24.01
CA MET A 665 -11.65 6.21 -25.28
C MET A 665 -12.52 6.53 -26.49
N ALA A 666 -13.84 6.31 -26.42
CA ALA A 666 -14.78 6.67 -27.48
C ALA A 666 -14.82 8.18 -27.76
N LEU A 667 -14.72 9.03 -26.72
CA LEU A 667 -14.60 10.48 -26.86
C LEU A 667 -13.31 10.87 -27.59
N GLN A 668 -12.19 10.25 -27.23
CA GLN A 668 -10.87 10.53 -27.83
C GLN A 668 -10.75 10.05 -29.28
N HIS A 669 -11.40 8.93 -29.61
CA HIS A 669 -11.43 8.38 -30.97
C HIS A 669 -12.64 8.84 -31.79
N GLU A 670 -13.48 9.71 -31.23
CA GLU A 670 -14.65 10.30 -31.87
C GLU A 670 -15.56 9.26 -32.54
N THR A 671 -15.69 8.08 -31.93
CA THR A 671 -16.41 6.93 -32.49
C THR A 671 -17.09 6.15 -31.38
N LEU A 672 -18.36 5.79 -31.58
CA LEU A 672 -19.06 4.86 -30.70
C LEU A 672 -18.94 3.44 -31.28
N PRO A 673 -18.31 2.49 -30.56
CA PRO A 673 -18.17 1.12 -31.03
C PRO A 673 -19.50 0.36 -30.95
N ARG A 674 -19.67 -0.64 -31.82
CA ARG A 674 -20.86 -1.50 -31.80
C ARG A 674 -20.97 -2.31 -30.51
N THR A 675 -22.19 -2.67 -30.15
CA THR A 675 -22.52 -3.65 -29.10
C THR A 675 -22.70 -5.02 -29.75
N LEU A 676 -22.01 -6.04 -29.21
CA LEU A 676 -22.10 -7.39 -29.77
C LEU A 676 -23.45 -8.04 -29.44
N HIS A 677 -23.87 -8.97 -30.30
CA HIS A 677 -25.09 -9.77 -30.14
C HIS A 677 -26.41 -8.97 -30.16
N ALA A 678 -26.37 -7.73 -30.64
CA ALA A 678 -27.49 -6.79 -30.62
C ALA A 678 -28.21 -6.64 -31.98
N ASP A 679 -28.00 -7.57 -32.94
CA ASP A 679 -28.52 -7.47 -34.32
C ASP A 679 -30.05 -7.30 -34.37
N GLU A 680 -30.77 -8.04 -33.53
CA GLU A 680 -32.21 -7.89 -33.34
C GLU A 680 -32.49 -7.32 -31.94
N PRO A 681 -33.10 -6.12 -31.83
CA PRO A 681 -33.41 -5.52 -30.54
C PRO A 681 -34.54 -6.29 -29.83
N SER A 682 -34.56 -6.24 -28.49
CA SER A 682 -35.55 -6.95 -27.69
C SER A 682 -36.99 -6.59 -28.06
N PRO A 683 -37.88 -7.56 -28.32
CA PRO A 683 -39.29 -7.32 -28.61
C PRO A 683 -40.10 -6.91 -27.37
N HIS A 684 -39.49 -6.99 -26.18
CA HIS A 684 -40.11 -6.58 -24.91
C HIS A 684 -39.96 -5.08 -24.63
N VAL A 685 -39.39 -4.32 -25.57
CA VAL A 685 -39.23 -2.88 -25.51
C VAL A 685 -39.95 -2.25 -26.70
N ASP A 686 -40.78 -1.25 -26.43
CA ASP A 686 -41.35 -0.41 -27.49
C ASP A 686 -40.34 0.66 -27.91
N TRP A 687 -39.44 0.30 -28.82
CA TRP A 687 -38.42 1.22 -29.36
C TRP A 687 -39.01 2.40 -30.15
N SER A 688 -40.29 2.34 -30.52
CA SER A 688 -40.96 3.45 -31.21
C SER A 688 -41.42 4.57 -30.26
N ALA A 689 -41.38 4.33 -28.93
CA ALA A 689 -41.82 5.27 -27.91
C ALA A 689 -40.88 6.48 -27.70
N GLY A 690 -39.70 6.49 -28.33
CA GLY A 690 -38.72 7.57 -28.23
C GLY A 690 -37.51 7.34 -29.13
N ALA A 691 -36.71 8.37 -29.34
CA ALA A 691 -35.56 8.35 -30.24
C ALA A 691 -34.31 7.75 -29.55
N VAL A 692 -34.36 6.46 -29.19
CA VAL A 692 -33.21 5.67 -28.70
C VAL A 692 -32.89 4.58 -29.73
N ARG A 693 -31.61 4.44 -30.10
CA ARG A 693 -31.15 3.41 -31.05
C ARG A 693 -30.00 2.60 -30.47
N LEU A 694 -30.07 1.27 -30.62
CA LEU A 694 -28.97 0.38 -30.27
C LEU A 694 -27.79 0.56 -31.23
N LEU A 695 -26.58 0.53 -30.68
CA LEU A 695 -25.33 0.55 -31.43
C LEU A 695 -25.08 -0.83 -32.07
N THR A 696 -25.81 -1.19 -33.13
CA THR A 696 -25.58 -2.43 -33.89
C THR A 696 -24.30 -2.36 -34.74
N ASP A 697 -23.95 -1.15 -35.16
CA ASP A 697 -22.76 -0.83 -35.93
C ASP A 697 -21.96 0.28 -35.25
N ALA A 698 -20.68 0.38 -35.60
CA ALA A 698 -19.86 1.50 -35.13
C ALA A 698 -20.32 2.79 -35.84
N VAL A 699 -20.49 3.87 -35.08
CA VAL A 699 -20.95 5.15 -35.62
C VAL A 699 -19.94 6.27 -35.30
N PRO A 700 -19.62 7.14 -36.27
CA PRO A 700 -18.87 8.36 -35.99
C PRO A 700 -19.59 9.21 -34.95
N TRP A 701 -18.87 9.66 -33.93
CA TRP A 701 -19.40 10.53 -32.90
C TRP A 701 -18.94 11.96 -33.19
N LEU A 702 -19.77 12.72 -33.92
CA LEU A 702 -19.45 14.09 -34.31
C LEU A 702 -20.06 15.10 -33.31
N ARG A 703 -19.40 16.24 -33.10
CA ARG A 703 -19.97 17.35 -32.34
C ARG A 703 -21.20 17.91 -33.08
N ASN A 704 -22.26 18.23 -32.34
CA ASN A 704 -23.57 18.66 -32.83
C ASN A 704 -24.08 19.89 -32.08
N GLY A 705 -23.27 20.95 -32.01
CA GLY A 705 -23.64 22.22 -31.36
C GLY A 705 -23.45 22.24 -29.84
N HIS A 706 -23.05 21.11 -29.25
CA HIS A 706 -22.59 20.99 -27.87
C HIS A 706 -21.41 20.00 -27.77
N PRO A 707 -20.68 19.98 -26.64
CA PRO A 707 -19.68 18.95 -26.37
C PRO A 707 -20.29 17.54 -26.42
N ARG A 708 -19.52 16.57 -26.92
CA ARG A 708 -19.90 15.16 -26.91
C ARG A 708 -20.10 14.69 -25.48
N ARG A 709 -21.25 14.07 -25.19
CA ARG A 709 -21.62 13.65 -23.84
C ARG A 709 -22.20 12.25 -23.80
N ALA A 710 -21.79 11.48 -22.79
CA ALA A 710 -22.33 10.15 -22.55
C ALA A 710 -22.80 9.94 -21.12
N GLY A 711 -23.95 9.28 -20.97
CA GLY A 711 -24.36 8.69 -19.70
C GLY A 711 -23.66 7.35 -19.47
N VAL A 712 -23.31 7.04 -18.22
CA VAL A 712 -22.84 5.70 -17.81
C VAL A 712 -23.68 5.21 -16.65
N SER A 713 -24.36 4.08 -16.83
CA SER A 713 -25.27 3.48 -15.84
C SER A 713 -24.65 2.25 -15.17
N SER A 714 -24.83 2.13 -13.86
CA SER A 714 -24.60 0.86 -13.17
C SER A 714 -25.59 0.63 -12.04
N PHE A 715 -26.21 -0.55 -12.01
CA PHE A 715 -27.28 -0.90 -11.09
C PHE A 715 -26.87 -2.11 -10.26
N GLY A 716 -26.86 -1.95 -8.93
CA GLY A 716 -26.50 -3.01 -8.00
C GLY A 716 -27.68 -3.94 -7.74
N VAL A 717 -27.41 -5.24 -7.59
CA VAL A 717 -28.43 -6.26 -7.27
C VAL A 717 -29.14 -6.00 -5.93
N SER A 718 -28.60 -5.12 -5.09
CA SER A 718 -29.20 -4.64 -3.83
C SER A 718 -30.18 -3.46 -4.02
N GLY A 719 -30.44 -3.05 -5.25
CA GLY A 719 -31.29 -1.90 -5.61
C GLY A 719 -30.57 -0.55 -5.68
N THR A 720 -29.26 -0.50 -5.40
CA THR A 720 -28.49 0.76 -5.47
C THR A 720 -28.16 1.11 -6.91
N ASN A 721 -28.70 2.23 -7.41
CA ASN A 721 -28.44 2.71 -8.76
C ASN A 721 -27.42 3.84 -8.74
N ALA A 722 -26.55 3.88 -9.75
CA ALA A 722 -25.63 4.98 -10.01
C ALA A 722 -25.69 5.37 -11.49
N HIS A 723 -25.67 6.68 -11.76
CA HIS A 723 -25.60 7.22 -13.12
C HIS A 723 -24.66 8.42 -13.16
N LEU A 724 -23.78 8.46 -14.16
CA LEU A 724 -22.80 9.53 -14.38
C LEU A 724 -22.99 10.15 -15.76
N ILE A 725 -22.67 11.43 -15.90
CA ILE A 725 -22.57 12.12 -17.18
C ILE A 725 -21.11 12.47 -17.44
N LEU A 726 -20.55 11.89 -18.50
CA LEU A 726 -19.22 12.19 -19.03
C LEU A 726 -19.34 13.20 -20.17
N GLU A 727 -18.37 14.09 -20.26
CA GLU A 727 -18.22 15.08 -21.31
C GLU A 727 -16.79 15.04 -21.87
N GLU A 728 -16.64 15.31 -23.16
CA GLU A 728 -15.34 15.52 -23.78
C GLU A 728 -14.49 16.56 -23.02
N ALA A 729 -13.18 16.36 -23.03
CA ALA A 729 -12.25 17.32 -22.44
C ALA A 729 -12.39 18.70 -23.12
N PRO A 730 -12.28 19.81 -22.36
CA PRO A 730 -12.29 21.15 -22.96
C PRO A 730 -11.19 21.26 -24.01
N THR A 731 -11.52 21.74 -25.20
CA THR A 731 -10.51 22.19 -26.16
C THR A 731 -9.96 23.51 -25.65
N ASP A 732 -8.68 23.55 -25.30
CA ASP A 732 -7.97 24.81 -25.04
C ASP A 732 -7.87 25.59 -26.36
N GLU A 733 -8.95 26.29 -26.74
CA GLU A 733 -8.80 27.41 -27.66
C GLU A 733 -8.12 28.53 -26.88
N PRO A 734 -6.99 29.08 -27.36
CA PRO A 734 -6.40 30.24 -26.73
C PRO A 734 -7.43 31.39 -26.82
N ASP A 735 -7.91 31.85 -25.67
CA ASP A 735 -8.87 32.93 -25.55
C ASP A 735 -8.48 34.09 -26.47
N GLY A 736 -9.36 34.40 -27.43
CA GLY A 736 -9.26 35.52 -28.36
C GLY A 736 -9.43 36.89 -27.70
N THR A 737 -8.95 37.07 -26.47
CA THR A 737 -8.86 38.36 -25.80
C THR A 737 -7.40 38.73 -25.62
N GLY A 738 -6.96 39.67 -26.46
CA GLY A 738 -5.58 40.13 -26.55
C GLY A 738 -4.96 40.50 -25.21
N VAL A 739 -4.16 39.57 -24.68
CA VAL A 739 -2.92 39.88 -23.99
C VAL A 739 -1.86 39.07 -24.71
N ALA A 740 -0.94 39.78 -25.36
CA ALA A 740 0.13 39.18 -26.13
C ALA A 740 0.91 38.17 -25.27
N GLY A 741 0.72 36.88 -25.54
CA GLY A 741 1.70 35.87 -25.22
C GLY A 741 3.04 36.21 -25.90
N PRO A 742 4.17 35.74 -25.36
CA PRO A 742 5.47 36.06 -25.92
C PRO A 742 5.47 35.67 -27.39
N THR A 743 5.71 36.69 -28.22
CA THR A 743 5.80 36.64 -29.67
C THR A 743 6.46 35.35 -30.13
N ALA A 744 5.84 34.72 -31.12
CA ALA A 744 6.43 33.74 -32.00
C ALA A 744 7.94 33.96 -32.09
N ALA A 745 8.70 32.91 -31.73
CA ALA A 745 10.12 32.87 -32.00
C ALA A 745 10.33 33.33 -33.46
N PRO A 746 11.28 34.24 -33.71
CA PRO A 746 11.45 34.81 -35.04
C PRO A 746 11.65 33.67 -36.02
N ALA A 747 10.99 33.75 -37.17
CA ALA A 747 11.29 32.91 -38.32
C ALA A 747 12.80 33.02 -38.57
N VAL A 748 13.52 31.98 -38.18
CA VAL A 748 14.92 31.81 -38.54
C VAL A 748 14.90 31.58 -40.04
N GLU A 749 15.49 32.52 -40.78
CA GLU A 749 15.82 32.37 -42.20
C GLU A 749 16.36 30.97 -42.47
N GLU A 750 15.92 30.34 -43.56
CA GLU A 750 16.46 29.05 -44.00
C GLU A 750 18.00 29.05 -43.93
N PRO A 751 18.61 28.15 -43.14
CA PRO A 751 19.98 27.72 -43.37
C PRO A 751 19.89 26.47 -44.21
N GLY A 752 20.17 26.60 -45.50
CA GLY A 752 20.62 25.47 -46.30
C GLY A 752 21.91 24.92 -45.70
N GLU A 753 21.81 23.89 -44.86
CA GLU A 753 22.81 22.85 -44.58
C GLU A 753 22.25 21.91 -43.51
N ARG A 754 22.30 20.60 -43.78
CA ARG A 754 21.74 19.50 -42.97
C ARG A 754 21.96 19.73 -41.46
N ALA A 755 20.86 19.95 -40.72
CA ALA A 755 20.87 19.86 -39.26
C ALA A 755 21.44 18.49 -38.86
N SER A 756 22.55 18.47 -38.14
CA SER A 756 23.10 17.24 -37.56
C SER A 756 22.01 16.60 -36.71
N ALA A 757 21.74 15.31 -36.93
CA ALA A 757 20.76 14.56 -36.14
C ALA A 757 21.17 14.65 -34.65
N VAL A 758 20.43 15.42 -33.87
CA VAL A 758 20.71 15.60 -32.43
C VAL A 758 20.38 14.28 -31.76
N SER A 759 21.39 13.62 -31.20
CA SER A 759 21.18 12.41 -30.41
C SER A 759 20.41 12.73 -29.13
N LEU A 760 19.29 12.06 -28.92
CA LEU A 760 18.41 12.21 -27.76
C LEU A 760 18.62 11.03 -26.79
N PRO A 761 18.60 11.28 -25.47
CA PRO A 761 18.65 10.21 -24.48
C PRO A 761 17.24 9.71 -24.13
N TRP A 762 17.04 8.39 -24.17
CA TRP A 762 15.90 7.71 -23.56
C TRP A 762 16.35 7.05 -22.26
N LEU A 763 15.79 7.55 -21.15
CA LEU A 763 16.11 7.08 -19.80
C LEU A 763 15.17 5.93 -19.43
N LEU A 764 15.73 4.81 -19.01
CA LEU A 764 14.99 3.66 -18.51
C LEU A 764 15.40 3.41 -17.08
N SER A 765 14.45 3.09 -16.20
CA SER A 765 14.76 2.65 -14.85
C SER A 765 13.82 1.56 -14.36
N ALA A 766 14.30 0.70 -13.46
CA ALA A 766 13.51 -0.34 -12.80
C ALA A 766 14.10 -0.74 -11.45
N LYS A 767 13.32 -1.46 -10.63
CA LYS A 767 13.77 -2.00 -9.32
C LYS A 767 14.57 -3.30 -9.42
N SER A 768 14.63 -3.93 -10.60
CA SER A 768 15.44 -5.12 -10.86
C SER A 768 16.02 -5.13 -12.28
N PRO A 769 17.11 -5.88 -12.56
CA PRO A 769 17.66 -6.01 -13.90
C PRO A 769 16.67 -6.61 -14.92
N ASP A 770 15.85 -7.57 -14.50
CA ASP A 770 14.88 -8.22 -15.39
C ASP A 770 13.70 -7.29 -15.71
N ALA A 771 13.25 -6.49 -14.74
CA ALA A 771 12.25 -5.45 -14.98
C ALA A 771 12.77 -4.35 -15.93
N LEU A 772 14.05 -3.98 -15.83
CA LEU A 772 14.67 -3.03 -16.76
C LEU A 772 14.65 -3.55 -18.20
N ARG A 773 14.94 -4.84 -18.41
CA ARG A 773 14.85 -5.49 -19.72
C ARG A 773 13.40 -5.61 -20.21
N ALA A 774 12.44 -5.84 -19.31
CA ALA A 774 11.03 -5.85 -19.65
C ALA A 774 10.57 -4.45 -20.12
N GLN A 775 10.97 -3.40 -19.42
CA GLN A 775 10.70 -2.01 -19.81
C GLN A 775 11.28 -1.68 -21.19
N ALA A 776 12.52 -2.11 -21.46
CA ALA A 776 13.16 -1.92 -22.78
C ALA A 776 12.37 -2.62 -23.90
N ARG A 777 11.93 -3.87 -23.67
CA ARG A 777 11.10 -4.62 -24.64
C ARG A 777 9.75 -3.95 -24.89
N GLN A 778 9.06 -3.51 -23.83
CA GLN A 778 7.78 -2.82 -23.96
C GLN A 778 7.93 -1.50 -24.72
N LEU A 779 8.95 -0.69 -24.42
CA LEU A 779 9.22 0.53 -25.15
C LEU A 779 9.56 0.24 -26.62
N ARG A 780 10.31 -0.83 -26.90
CA ARG A 780 10.62 -1.26 -28.26
C ARG A 780 9.37 -1.68 -29.03
N GLU A 781 8.46 -2.44 -28.41
CA GLU A 781 7.17 -2.83 -29.00
C GLU A 781 6.30 -1.60 -29.28
N PHE A 782 6.19 -0.69 -28.31
CA PHE A 782 5.49 0.59 -28.48
C PHE A 782 6.04 1.37 -29.67
N VAL A 783 7.35 1.62 -29.70
CA VAL A 783 8.01 2.37 -30.77
C VAL A 783 7.89 1.65 -32.11
N SER A 784 7.86 0.32 -32.14
CA SER A 784 7.67 -0.46 -33.38
C SER A 784 6.23 -0.38 -33.92
N GLY A 785 5.24 -0.22 -33.04
CA GLY A 785 3.83 -0.12 -33.41
C GLY A 785 3.41 1.26 -33.95
N VAL A 786 4.21 2.30 -33.74
CA VAL A 786 3.92 3.65 -34.25
C VAL A 786 4.06 3.71 -35.79
N PRO A 787 3.04 4.17 -36.54
CA PRO A 787 3.15 4.37 -37.98
C PRO A 787 4.22 5.41 -38.34
N GLU A 788 5.00 5.19 -39.40
CA GLU A 788 6.04 6.14 -39.87
C GLU A 788 5.45 7.47 -40.41
N ALA A 789 4.17 7.49 -40.75
CA ALA A 789 3.51 8.62 -41.38
C ALA A 789 2.96 9.61 -40.34
N GLY A 790 3.82 10.49 -39.80
CA GLY A 790 3.49 11.82 -39.24
C GLY A 790 2.42 11.94 -38.12
N SER A 791 1.85 10.85 -37.64
CA SER A 791 0.78 10.81 -36.63
C SER A 791 1.19 10.12 -35.32
N GLY A 792 2.46 9.74 -35.21
CA GLY A 792 3.05 9.16 -34.01
C GLY A 792 3.70 10.22 -33.10
N PRO A 793 3.95 9.90 -31.83
CA PRO A 793 4.70 10.79 -30.93
C PRO A 793 6.12 11.03 -31.47
N GLU A 794 6.60 12.26 -31.33
CA GLU A 794 7.98 12.57 -31.73
C GLU A 794 8.97 11.83 -30.82
N LEU A 795 10.14 11.46 -31.34
CA LEU A 795 11.17 10.77 -30.54
C LEU A 795 11.63 11.60 -29.33
N ALA A 796 11.54 12.92 -29.44
CA ALA A 796 11.79 13.87 -28.36
C ALA A 796 10.73 13.78 -27.26
N ASP A 797 9.45 13.67 -27.61
CA ASP A 797 8.35 13.54 -26.64
C ASP A 797 8.46 12.26 -25.82
N ILE A 798 8.89 11.16 -26.46
CA ILE A 798 9.17 9.90 -25.76
C ILE A 798 10.30 10.11 -24.74
N GLY A 799 11.41 10.72 -25.16
CA GLY A 799 12.55 10.99 -24.29
C GLY A 799 12.19 11.91 -23.13
N TYR A 800 11.42 12.96 -23.39
CA TYR A 800 10.91 13.88 -22.38
C TYR A 800 10.00 13.15 -21.37
N SER A 801 9.06 12.33 -21.86
CA SER A 801 8.13 11.57 -21.00
C SER A 801 8.87 10.60 -20.06
N LEU A 802 9.87 9.89 -20.59
CA LEU A 802 10.72 8.99 -19.81
C LEU A 802 11.56 9.72 -18.75
N ALA A 803 11.94 10.97 -19.01
CA ALA A 803 12.82 11.74 -18.13
C ALA A 803 12.06 12.56 -17.07
N ALA A 804 10.92 13.14 -17.42
CA ALA A 804 10.20 14.11 -16.59
C ALA A 804 8.99 13.51 -15.85
N HIS A 805 8.43 12.40 -16.34
CA HIS A 805 7.12 11.88 -15.91
C HIS A 805 7.16 10.41 -15.46
N ARG A 806 8.34 9.88 -15.11
CA ARG A 806 8.53 8.51 -14.61
C ARG A 806 9.40 8.50 -13.37
N SER A 807 9.08 7.62 -12.41
CA SER A 807 9.90 7.42 -11.21
C SER A 807 11.28 6.87 -11.57
N ALA A 808 12.31 7.30 -10.85
CA ALA A 808 13.71 6.98 -11.18
C ALA A 808 14.32 5.94 -10.22
N PHE A 809 14.27 4.66 -10.60
CA PHE A 809 14.73 3.53 -9.77
C PHE A 809 16.24 3.25 -9.85
N ALA A 810 16.72 2.29 -9.05
CA ALA A 810 18.14 1.99 -8.87
C ALA A 810 18.82 1.37 -10.11
N HIS A 811 18.13 0.49 -10.85
CA HIS A 811 18.68 -0.06 -12.10
C HIS A 811 18.31 0.87 -13.24
N ARG A 812 19.31 1.42 -13.94
CA ARG A 812 19.09 2.43 -14.98
C ARG A 812 19.82 2.03 -16.27
N ALA A 813 19.19 2.34 -17.40
CA ALA A 813 19.81 2.28 -18.72
C ALA A 813 19.53 3.58 -19.47
N VAL A 814 20.43 3.94 -20.38
CA VAL A 814 20.25 5.08 -21.27
C VAL A 814 20.47 4.59 -22.69
N VAL A 815 19.45 4.76 -23.54
CA VAL A 815 19.57 4.55 -24.98
C VAL A 815 19.78 5.90 -25.63
N ILE A 816 20.85 6.04 -26.40
CA ILE A 816 21.15 7.28 -27.13
C ILE A 816 20.91 7.00 -28.60
N GLY A 817 20.01 7.77 -29.22
CA GLY A 817 19.67 7.62 -30.63
C GLY A 817 19.30 8.95 -31.25
N SER A 818 19.56 9.08 -32.54
CA SER A 818 19.20 10.25 -33.36
C SER A 818 18.06 9.94 -34.34
N ASP A 819 17.73 8.65 -34.51
CA ASP A 819 16.59 8.17 -35.27
C ASP A 819 15.93 6.93 -34.63
N ARG A 820 14.74 6.58 -35.11
CA ARG A 820 13.96 5.44 -34.61
C ARG A 820 14.73 4.12 -34.69
N ALA A 821 15.54 3.91 -35.72
CA ALA A 821 16.26 2.65 -35.91
C ALA A 821 17.42 2.51 -34.91
N GLU A 822 18.11 3.61 -34.58
CA GLU A 822 19.11 3.67 -33.51
C GLU A 822 18.49 3.36 -32.15
N PHE A 823 17.33 3.95 -31.85
CA PHE A 823 16.60 3.65 -30.62
C PHE A 823 16.17 2.19 -30.52
N LEU A 824 15.59 1.62 -31.58
CA LEU A 824 15.18 0.21 -31.58
C LEU A 824 16.38 -0.73 -31.38
N ARG A 825 17.52 -0.46 -32.05
CA ARG A 825 18.76 -1.24 -31.83
C ARG A 825 19.29 -1.11 -30.40
N GLY A 826 19.23 0.08 -29.84
CA GLY A 826 19.69 0.32 -28.48
C GLY A 826 18.79 -0.29 -27.41
N LEU A 827 17.50 -0.47 -27.69
CA LEU A 827 16.57 -1.19 -26.82
C LEU A 827 16.72 -2.72 -26.90
N ASP A 828 17.25 -3.25 -28.01
CA ASP A 828 17.53 -4.67 -28.20
C ASP A 828 18.88 -5.12 -27.56
N ALA A 829 19.76 -4.16 -27.24
CA ALA A 829 21.10 -4.39 -26.66
C ALA A 829 21.07 -4.55 -25.13
#